data_AF-A0A840DN54-F1
#
_entry.id   AF-A0A840DN54-F1
#
_cell.length_a   1.000
_cell.length_b   1.000
_cell.length_c   1.000
_cell.angle_alpha   90.00
_cell.angle_beta   90.00
_cell.angle_gamma   90.00
#
_symmetry.space_group_name_H-M   'P 1'
#
loop_
_entity.id
_entity.type
_entity.pdbx_description
1 polymer ?
#
loop_
_entity_poly.entity_id
_entity_poly.type
_entity_poly.pdbx_seq_one_letter_code
_entity_poly.pdbx_strand_id
1 'polypeptide(L)'
;MVEKPSFKRVRRLAAVMATAGALAFTVLTPAEAAASSDFNPGRIIEDELFYDGQAMSAQQVQNFLNQQVPHGTPRSLRNYSQATTGKLPDAYCPGGYLGAGSETAAEIIAKVGRGCGISQKALLVMLQKEQSLITTVSPNDYAYQRAMGYACPDTGPNFGANCDASYFGFQNQVWHAARQLKRYRDSGQFTWFPVGGYANVQHHPNPSCGTQRIRIENHATAGLYYYTPYVPNSSVLAGRPDNCAAYGNYNFNKLYKKWFGDAVNISVDQSFRDLYNSNPGHYGKPVSGAVTVTGGVIEQRFEHATLFAAPGQQIAAVRGGIRNYYDLQGGSSSRFGVPRGNEYAENGTYRQHFSNAHAIWTPHTGTAFLVNGFKEAYLNQKNNLPTLLGAPYGVEEKVANGVQQRTQRGYMFWSPLTAVTWTRNGFAAEHKRLGGAAGQLGFPLNMEHQVGNHIVQHFEYGTAYYTPRTGAYAVAGDIHDMYQYQGGPNSTIGLPTGIESAVRGGTKQEFENATIYRTTDGTVGVVKNGIRAYFDRLGGPNGKLGLPLGVEIVSGDRVIQHFENGNVYWSPRNTVAVYGAFHGELMADEELAYQKYGYPLAEEQRIAGGWAQEFQQATAYWSPASGAGFLKGAFRYEYNRLGGTNSWLGFPVGAEVQTGEGYRQDFQHGTAYWTPQHGIIYVKGAIRGAHKENGAETGSFGWPLSAEINENGGWSQEFENGTVTWAPGIGIGFVQGDFRDFYLEAGGSGSWLGHPRGYEIRSAHGTRQEFRHATLFKQRSGEIVFVKGAIRSEFLRTGAENGRFGYPISSEESLGSDTYRQEFQKVVVTWTPAAGLEVQPK
;
A
#
# COMPACT_ATOMS: atom_id res chain seq x y z
N MET A 1 -47.20 -17.01 37.89
CA MET A 1 -46.32 -17.16 39.06
C MET A 1 -45.55 -15.84 39.16
N VAL A 2 -45.99 -14.78 39.85
CA VAL A 2 -46.36 -14.63 41.29
C VAL A 2 -45.19 -15.17 42.13
N GLU A 3 -44.34 -14.35 42.77
CA GLU A 3 -44.64 -13.44 43.89
C GLU A 3 -43.84 -12.09 43.93
N LYS A 4 -44.49 -11.07 44.53
CA LYS A 4 -43.99 -9.75 45.05
C LYS A 4 -43.64 -9.91 46.56
N PRO A 5 -43.40 -8.88 47.44
CA PRO A 5 -43.33 -7.39 47.33
C PRO A 5 -42.12 -6.75 48.10
N SER A 6 -41.82 -5.45 48.12
CA SER A 6 -42.56 -4.39 48.83
C SER A 6 -41.79 -3.05 48.79
N PHE A 7 -42.42 -1.98 48.31
CA PHE A 7 -42.16 -0.62 48.81
C PHE A 7 -43.48 0.16 48.78
N LYS A 8 -44.00 0.49 49.98
CA LYS A 8 -45.19 1.34 50.18
C LYS A 8 -44.80 2.81 50.12
N ARG A 9 -45.54 3.60 49.34
CA ARG A 9 -45.66 5.06 49.47
C ARG A 9 -46.51 5.39 50.70
N VAL A 10 -46.14 6.42 51.46
CA VAL A 10 -47.08 7.20 52.29
C VAL A 10 -46.71 8.69 52.21
N ARG A 11 -47.71 9.49 51.80
CA ARG A 11 -47.78 10.95 51.84
C ARG A 11 -47.63 11.46 53.28
N ARG A 12 -47.02 12.64 53.50
CA ARG A 12 -47.32 13.44 54.69
C ARG A 12 -47.52 14.92 54.39
N LEU A 13 -48.62 15.40 54.96
CA LEU A 13 -49.10 16.77 55.06
C LEU A 13 -48.16 17.64 55.89
N ALA A 14 -48.29 18.94 55.65
CA ALA A 14 -47.82 20.05 56.48
C ALA A 14 -48.32 20.00 57.92
N ALA A 15 -47.47 20.42 58.85
CA ALA A 15 -47.88 21.04 60.11
C ALA A 15 -46.79 22.02 60.57
N VAL A 16 -47.22 23.25 60.79
CA VAL A 16 -46.48 24.36 61.37
C VAL A 16 -46.37 24.13 62.88
N MET A 17 -45.19 24.36 63.47
CA MET A 17 -45.09 24.82 64.85
C MET A 17 -43.90 25.76 65.00
N ALA A 18 -44.24 26.97 65.47
CA ALA A 18 -43.33 28.03 65.85
C ALA A 18 -42.79 27.80 67.27
N THR A 19 -41.51 28.10 67.48
CA THR A 19 -41.01 28.51 68.79
C THR A 19 -39.98 29.63 68.60
N ALA A 20 -40.20 30.69 69.37
CA ALA A 20 -39.47 31.95 69.37
C ALA A 20 -38.06 31.82 69.96
N GLY A 21 -37.12 32.60 69.43
CA GLY A 21 -35.77 32.77 69.98
C GLY A 21 -35.27 34.17 69.62
N ALA A 22 -35.00 34.96 70.65
CA ALA A 22 -34.77 36.40 70.68
C ALA A 22 -33.81 36.99 69.61
N LEU A 23 -34.21 38.16 69.11
CA LEU A 23 -33.41 39.12 68.36
C LEU A 23 -32.22 39.60 69.21
N ALA A 24 -31.01 39.26 68.80
CA ALA A 24 -29.81 40.04 69.10
C ALA A 24 -29.52 40.94 67.89
N PHE A 25 -29.97 42.19 67.94
CA PHE A 25 -29.45 43.24 67.07
C PHE A 25 -28.00 43.49 67.47
N THR A 26 -27.06 42.83 66.78
CA THR A 26 -25.68 43.30 66.75
C THR A 26 -25.67 44.52 65.86
N VAL A 27 -25.57 45.70 66.49
CA VAL A 27 -25.12 46.91 65.82
C VAL A 27 -23.72 46.60 65.31
N LEU A 28 -23.61 46.31 64.01
CA LEU A 28 -22.33 46.33 63.33
C LEU A 28 -21.83 47.76 63.42
N THR A 29 -20.90 47.99 64.35
CA THR A 29 -19.99 49.13 64.27
C THR A 29 -19.38 49.11 62.86
N PRO A 30 -19.26 50.25 62.16
CA PRO A 30 -18.44 50.27 60.97
C PRO A 30 -17.05 49.85 61.41
N ALA A 31 -16.60 48.68 60.93
CA ALA A 31 -15.23 48.25 61.10
C ALA A 31 -14.34 49.40 60.60
N GLU A 32 -13.57 49.98 61.52
CA GLU A 32 -12.52 50.93 61.21
C GLU A 32 -11.67 50.33 60.10
N ALA A 33 -11.46 51.13 59.05
CA ALA A 33 -10.54 50.81 57.99
C ALA A 33 -9.16 50.57 58.60
N ALA A 34 -8.77 49.31 58.73
CA ALA A 34 -7.39 48.93 58.99
C ALA A 34 -6.53 49.51 57.86
N ALA A 35 -5.74 50.54 58.15
CA ALA A 35 -4.71 51.03 57.26
C ALA A 35 -3.79 49.86 56.90
N SER A 36 -3.63 49.58 55.60
CA SER A 36 -2.93 48.37 55.13
C SER A 36 -1.43 48.42 55.49
N SER A 37 -1.02 47.64 56.50
CA SER A 37 0.38 47.33 56.80
C SER A 37 1.00 46.26 55.87
N ASP A 38 0.22 45.70 54.94
CA ASP A 38 0.56 44.47 54.20
C ASP A 38 1.21 44.68 52.82
N PHE A 39 1.19 45.90 52.26
CA PHE A 39 1.76 46.17 50.94
C PHE A 39 3.16 46.79 51.06
N ASN A 40 4.19 46.04 50.68
CA ASN A 40 5.55 46.58 50.55
C ASN A 40 5.80 47.04 49.09
N PRO A 41 5.90 48.35 48.82
CA PRO A 41 6.19 48.84 47.47
C PRO A 41 7.59 48.45 46.98
N GLY A 42 8.54 48.17 47.89
CA GLY A 42 9.88 47.67 47.54
C GLY A 42 9.93 46.19 47.20
N ARG A 43 8.88 45.43 47.53
CA ARG A 43 8.81 43.96 47.34
C ARG A 43 7.37 43.52 47.10
N ILE A 44 6.92 43.66 45.85
CA ILE A 44 5.51 43.41 45.44
C ILE A 44 5.20 41.90 45.39
N ILE A 45 6.17 41.10 44.92
CA ILE A 45 6.11 39.64 44.79
C ILE A 45 7.54 39.06 44.77
N GLU A 46 7.74 37.85 45.27
CA GLU A 46 9.02 37.12 45.18
C GLU A 46 9.43 36.79 43.74
N ASP A 47 10.74 36.80 43.49
CA ASP A 47 11.30 36.37 42.20
C ASP A 47 10.94 34.91 41.92
N GLU A 48 10.96 34.06 42.94
CA GLU A 48 10.62 32.64 42.87
C GLU A 48 9.16 32.43 42.43
N LEU A 49 8.22 33.29 42.86
CA LEU A 49 6.81 33.17 42.48
C LEU A 49 6.51 33.80 41.12
N PHE A 50 7.21 34.87 40.75
CA PHE A 50 6.98 35.60 39.51
C PHE A 50 7.65 34.91 38.31
N TYR A 51 8.83 34.33 38.52
CA TYR A 51 9.64 33.69 37.48
C TYR A 51 9.56 32.15 37.50
N ASP A 52 8.60 31.57 38.20
CA ASP A 52 8.29 30.14 38.12
C ASP A 52 7.46 29.82 36.88
N GLY A 53 8.13 29.58 35.74
CA GLY A 53 7.49 29.18 34.49
C GLY A 53 6.69 27.86 34.55
N GLN A 54 6.73 27.15 35.68
CA GLN A 54 6.00 25.91 35.93
C GLN A 54 4.90 26.07 36.99
N ALA A 55 4.54 27.31 37.36
CA ALA A 55 3.57 27.60 38.42
C ALA A 55 2.19 26.96 38.24
N MET A 56 1.73 26.83 36.98
CA MET A 56 0.50 26.09 36.65
C MET A 56 0.63 25.38 35.29
N SER A 57 0.14 24.14 35.23
CA SER A 57 -0.12 23.42 33.97
C SER A 57 -1.32 24.01 33.23
N ALA A 58 -1.47 23.68 31.94
CA ALA A 58 -2.64 24.09 31.14
C ALA A 58 -3.96 23.66 31.80
N GLN A 59 -4.03 22.44 32.36
CA GLN A 59 -5.23 21.97 33.06
C GLN A 59 -5.53 22.78 34.33
N GLN A 60 -4.51 23.12 35.12
CA GLN A 60 -4.69 23.96 36.30
C GLN A 60 -5.14 25.37 35.92
N VAL A 61 -4.58 25.95 34.84
CA VAL A 61 -5.03 27.24 34.31
C VAL A 61 -6.49 27.14 33.87
N GLN A 62 -6.86 26.09 33.14
CA GLN A 62 -8.24 25.88 32.68
C GLN A 62 -9.22 25.74 33.86
N ASN A 63 -8.84 25.00 34.90
CA ASN A 63 -9.64 24.87 36.12
C ASN A 63 -9.83 26.21 36.82
N PHE A 64 -8.77 27.02 36.92
CA PHE A 64 -8.86 28.37 37.45
C PHE A 64 -9.79 29.26 36.63
N LEU A 65 -9.66 29.27 35.30
CA LEU A 65 -10.54 30.04 34.42
C LEU A 65 -12.02 29.62 34.55
N ASN A 66 -12.28 28.31 34.69
CA ASN A 66 -13.61 27.78 34.95
C ASN A 66 -14.19 28.26 36.29
N GLN A 67 -13.36 28.38 37.33
CA GLN A 67 -13.79 28.88 38.63
C GLN A 67 -14.10 30.38 38.61
N GLN A 68 -13.33 31.18 37.87
CA GLN A 68 -13.57 32.63 37.79
C GLN A 68 -14.82 32.97 36.99
N VAL A 69 -15.20 32.15 35.99
CA VAL A 69 -16.40 32.34 35.18
C VAL A 69 -17.17 31.02 35.03
N PRO A 70 -18.02 30.62 35.99
CA PRO A 70 -18.74 29.34 35.92
C PRO A 70 -19.68 29.20 34.71
N HIS A 71 -20.23 30.31 34.22
CA HIS A 71 -21.15 30.37 33.08
C HIS A 71 -20.64 31.35 32.01
N GLY A 72 -19.71 30.89 31.16
CA GLY A 72 -19.08 31.70 30.11
C GLY A 72 -19.69 31.53 28.72
N THR A 73 -19.71 32.58 27.91
CA THR A 73 -20.00 32.50 26.46
C THR A 73 -18.84 31.84 25.70
N PRO A 74 -18.98 31.48 24.41
CA PRO A 74 -17.83 31.04 23.61
C PRO A 74 -16.69 32.07 23.54
N ARG A 75 -16.98 33.36 23.75
CA ARG A 75 -15.98 34.43 23.79
C ARG A 75 -15.27 34.56 25.13
N SER A 76 -15.81 34.01 26.22
CA SER A 76 -15.14 34.04 27.54
C SER A 76 -13.76 33.37 27.47
N LEU A 77 -12.79 33.87 28.23
CA LEU A 77 -11.42 33.36 28.18
C LEU A 77 -11.34 31.85 28.47
N ARG A 78 -12.23 31.34 29.34
CA ARG A 78 -12.31 29.90 29.64
C ARG A 78 -12.74 29.01 28.46
N ASN A 79 -13.47 29.56 27.50
CA ASN A 79 -13.95 28.84 26.30
C ASN A 79 -13.20 29.26 25.04
N TYR A 80 -12.31 30.25 25.15
CA TYR A 80 -11.58 30.81 24.02
C TYR A 80 -10.54 29.83 23.49
N SER A 81 -10.48 29.71 22.17
CA SER A 81 -9.41 29.02 21.46
C SER A 81 -9.01 29.78 20.20
N GLN A 82 -7.76 29.61 19.78
CA GLN A 82 -7.25 30.15 18.53
C GLN A 82 -6.20 29.23 17.90
N ALA A 83 -6.02 29.31 16.59
CA ALA A 83 -4.80 28.84 15.95
C ALA A 83 -3.61 29.70 16.41
N THR A 84 -2.44 29.09 16.57
CA THR A 84 -1.23 29.77 17.05
C THR A 84 -0.06 29.55 16.12
N THR A 85 0.89 30.48 16.15
CA THR A 85 2.12 30.40 15.35
C THR A 85 3.30 29.98 16.22
N GLY A 86 4.24 29.22 15.65
CA GLY A 86 5.48 28.88 16.34
C GLY A 86 6.32 30.14 16.63
N LYS A 87 6.96 30.20 17.79
CA LYS A 87 7.96 31.22 18.15
C LYS A 87 9.27 30.51 18.44
N LEU A 88 10.34 30.91 17.76
CA LEU A 88 11.66 30.33 17.98
C LEU A 88 12.17 30.68 19.38
N PRO A 89 12.92 29.78 20.03
CA PRO A 89 13.66 30.10 21.25
C PRO A 89 14.57 31.31 21.07
N ASP A 90 14.68 32.14 22.12
CA ASP A 90 15.68 33.21 22.21
C ASP A 90 16.21 33.38 23.64
N ALA A 91 17.05 34.39 23.86
CA ALA A 91 17.70 34.64 25.15
C ALA A 91 16.73 34.90 26.32
N TYR A 92 15.49 35.33 26.05
CA TYR A 92 14.50 35.68 27.08
C TYR A 92 13.37 34.65 27.16
N CYS A 93 13.11 33.94 26.07
CA CYS A 93 12.20 32.80 26.02
C CYS A 93 12.90 31.57 25.43
N PRO A 94 13.83 30.95 26.19
CA PRO A 94 14.65 29.84 25.68
C PRO A 94 13.85 28.56 25.43
N GLY A 95 12.63 28.44 25.96
CA GLY A 95 11.74 27.31 25.67
C GLY A 95 10.98 27.45 24.35
N GLY A 96 11.00 28.63 23.70
CA GLY A 96 10.23 28.89 22.49
C GLY A 96 8.72 28.70 22.70
N TYR A 97 8.00 28.58 21.58
CA TYR A 97 6.58 28.24 21.54
C TYR A 97 6.30 27.35 20.31
N LEU A 98 5.78 26.15 20.50
CA LEU A 98 5.32 25.31 19.40
C LEU A 98 3.83 25.55 19.14
N GLY A 99 3.51 26.09 17.96
CA GLY A 99 2.14 26.38 17.53
C GLY A 99 1.33 25.12 17.21
N ALA A 100 0.01 25.25 17.24
CA ALA A 100 -0.94 24.21 16.84
C ALA A 100 -2.15 24.81 16.12
N GLY A 101 -2.90 23.96 15.41
CA GLY A 101 -4.06 24.39 14.61
C GLY A 101 -5.23 24.93 15.44
N SER A 102 -5.31 24.59 16.74
CA SER A 102 -6.24 25.17 17.71
C SER A 102 -5.71 24.95 19.12
N GLU A 103 -5.64 26.01 19.92
CA GLU A 103 -5.23 25.98 21.32
C GLU A 103 -6.15 26.84 22.17
N THR A 104 -6.51 26.33 23.34
CA THR A 104 -7.26 27.06 24.37
C THR A 104 -6.42 28.20 24.96
N ALA A 105 -7.08 29.21 25.53
CA ALA A 105 -6.38 30.27 26.27
C ALA A 105 -5.49 29.71 27.40
N ALA A 106 -5.94 28.63 28.05
CA ALA A 106 -5.20 27.96 29.11
C ALA A 106 -3.90 27.32 28.61
N GLU A 107 -3.93 26.68 27.43
CA GLU A 107 -2.74 26.12 26.78
C GLU A 107 -1.76 27.22 26.37
N ILE A 108 -2.26 28.33 25.81
CA ILE A 108 -1.45 29.48 25.42
C ILE A 108 -0.73 30.07 26.63
N ILE A 109 -1.46 30.40 27.71
CA ILE A 109 -0.86 30.94 28.95
C ILE A 109 0.18 29.98 29.53
N ALA A 110 -0.14 28.68 29.57
CA ALA A 110 0.77 27.67 30.10
C ALA A 110 2.02 27.49 29.25
N LYS A 111 1.91 27.50 27.92
CA LYS A 111 3.04 27.41 26.99
C LYS A 111 3.91 28.66 27.03
N VAL A 112 3.32 29.85 27.01
CA VAL A 112 4.08 31.11 27.11
C VAL A 112 4.84 31.19 28.44
N GLY A 113 4.18 30.93 29.56
CA GLY A 113 4.83 30.98 30.87
C GLY A 113 6.02 30.01 30.97
N ARG A 114 5.87 28.79 30.42
CA ARG A 114 6.98 27.83 30.32
C ARG A 114 8.08 28.28 29.38
N GLY A 115 7.73 28.77 28.19
CA GLY A 115 8.67 29.21 27.16
C GLY A 115 9.56 30.36 27.63
N CYS A 116 8.98 31.29 28.38
CA CYS A 116 9.64 32.50 28.89
C CYS A 116 10.07 32.43 30.36
N GLY A 117 9.77 31.34 31.09
CA GLY A 117 10.07 31.29 32.53
C GLY A 117 9.33 32.36 33.34
N ILE A 118 8.09 32.68 32.97
CA ILE A 118 7.18 33.58 33.70
C ILE A 118 6.03 32.77 34.28
N SER A 119 5.67 33.04 35.52
CA SER A 119 4.58 32.37 36.21
C SER A 119 3.23 32.56 35.53
N GLN A 120 2.54 31.44 35.28
CA GLN A 120 1.16 31.48 34.77
C GLN A 120 0.24 32.23 35.73
N LYS A 121 0.48 32.15 37.05
CA LYS A 121 -0.26 32.92 38.06
C LYS A 121 -0.04 34.42 37.87
N ALA A 122 1.21 34.85 37.64
CA ALA A 122 1.53 36.25 37.34
C ALA A 122 0.88 36.70 36.03
N LEU A 123 0.94 35.89 34.97
CA LEU A 123 0.29 36.20 33.68
C LEU A 123 -1.23 36.34 33.82
N LEU A 124 -1.89 35.48 34.61
CA LEU A 124 -3.32 35.58 34.88
C LEU A 124 -3.68 36.87 35.63
N VAL A 125 -2.89 37.25 36.63
CA VAL A 125 -3.07 38.54 37.34
C VAL A 125 -2.87 39.72 36.40
N MET A 126 -1.85 39.67 35.54
CA MET A 126 -1.61 40.71 34.53
C MET A 126 -2.79 40.83 33.56
N LEU A 127 -3.25 39.72 32.97
CA LEU A 127 -4.43 39.71 32.07
C LEU A 127 -5.67 40.36 32.70
N GLN A 128 -5.88 40.13 34.00
CA GLN A 128 -6.98 40.75 34.73
C GLN A 128 -6.75 42.24 34.95
N LYS A 129 -5.55 42.62 35.39
CA LYS A 129 -5.20 44.01 35.65
C LYS A 129 -5.28 44.85 34.37
N GLU A 130 -4.86 44.31 33.24
CA GLU A 130 -4.74 45.05 31.98
C GLU A 130 -6.05 45.13 31.19
N GLN A 131 -6.84 44.06 31.12
CA GLN A 131 -8.07 44.02 30.29
C GLN A 131 -9.27 43.39 31.00
N SER A 132 -9.19 43.11 32.31
CA SER A 132 -10.25 42.40 33.07
C SER A 132 -10.69 41.08 32.40
N LEU A 133 -9.77 40.43 31.68
CA LEU A 133 -10.13 39.36 30.75
C LEU A 133 -10.46 38.04 31.48
N ILE A 134 -9.94 37.84 32.69
CA ILE A 134 -10.15 36.61 33.47
C ILE A 134 -11.61 36.49 33.94
N THR A 135 -12.23 37.60 34.36
CA THR A 135 -13.58 37.60 34.95
C THR A 135 -14.69 37.99 33.96
N THR A 136 -14.35 38.51 32.78
CA THR A 136 -15.34 38.96 31.80
C THR A 136 -16.04 37.79 31.10
N VAL A 137 -17.38 37.73 31.16
CA VAL A 137 -18.22 36.65 30.60
C VAL A 137 -18.29 36.65 29.06
N SER A 138 -18.13 37.82 28.43
CA SER A 138 -18.12 37.96 26.97
C SER A 138 -17.22 39.12 26.52
N PRO A 139 -15.87 38.95 26.54
CA PRO A 139 -14.94 39.95 26.04
C PRO A 139 -15.14 40.23 24.55
N ASN A 140 -14.85 41.46 24.14
CA ASN A 140 -14.82 41.83 22.73
C ASN A 140 -13.44 41.61 22.12
N ASP A 141 -13.34 41.74 20.79
CA ASP A 141 -12.07 41.50 20.07
C ASP A 141 -10.99 42.53 20.45
N TYR A 142 -11.39 43.75 20.85
CA TYR A 142 -10.48 44.77 21.34
C TYR A 142 -9.67 44.28 22.55
N ALA A 143 -10.34 43.63 23.51
CA ALA A 143 -9.69 43.08 24.70
C ALA A 143 -8.68 41.97 24.35
N TYR A 144 -8.98 41.12 23.36
CA TYR A 144 -8.05 40.08 22.91
C TYR A 144 -6.86 40.63 22.11
N GLN A 145 -7.07 41.67 21.32
CA GLN A 145 -5.99 42.32 20.56
C GLN A 145 -4.97 43.00 21.47
N ARG A 146 -5.37 43.42 22.68
CA ARG A 146 -4.56 44.20 23.63
C ARG A 146 -4.52 43.53 25.01
N ALA A 147 -4.61 42.20 25.05
CA ALA A 147 -4.84 41.41 26.26
C ALA A 147 -3.91 41.75 27.43
N MET A 148 -2.67 42.14 27.14
CA MET A 148 -1.65 42.48 28.13
C MET A 148 -1.28 43.97 28.13
N GLY A 149 -1.86 44.80 27.25
CA GLY A 149 -1.41 46.18 27.04
C GLY A 149 0.02 46.29 26.49
N TYR A 150 0.58 45.23 25.92
CA TYR A 150 1.93 45.25 25.37
C TYR A 150 1.98 46.09 24.09
N ALA A 151 3.02 46.94 23.97
CA ALA A 151 3.21 47.90 22.89
C ALA A 151 2.07 48.93 22.76
N CYS A 152 1.44 49.29 23.87
CA CYS A 152 0.41 50.33 23.97
C CYS A 152 0.89 51.52 24.84
N PRO A 153 1.81 52.38 24.36
CA PRO A 153 2.22 53.55 25.13
C PRO A 153 1.09 54.58 25.29
N ASP A 154 1.02 55.22 26.45
CA ASP A 154 0.09 56.31 26.80
C ASP A 154 0.52 57.66 26.17
N THR A 155 0.87 57.66 24.88
CA THR A 155 1.45 58.81 24.16
C THR A 155 0.61 59.27 22.96
N GLY A 156 -0.61 58.77 22.81
CA GLY A 156 -1.55 59.21 21.78
C GLY A 156 -2.22 60.56 22.11
N PRO A 157 -2.95 61.15 21.14
CA PRO A 157 -3.77 62.34 21.38
C PRO A 157 -4.70 62.14 22.59
N ASN A 158 -4.78 63.13 23.49
CA ASN A 158 -5.54 63.09 24.74
C ASN A 158 -5.10 62.02 25.77
N PHE A 159 -3.82 61.64 25.79
CA PHE A 159 -3.31 60.55 26.66
C PHE A 159 -3.93 59.18 26.34
N GLY A 160 -4.42 58.99 25.11
CA GLY A 160 -4.97 57.71 24.65
C GLY A 160 -3.89 56.69 24.28
N ALA A 161 -4.17 55.40 24.51
CA ALA A 161 -3.26 54.31 24.19
C ALA A 161 -3.01 54.20 22.67
N ASN A 162 -1.76 54.40 22.23
CA ASN A 162 -1.35 54.28 20.82
C ASN A 162 -0.70 52.92 20.53
N CYS A 163 -1.51 51.87 20.43
CA CYS A 163 -1.02 50.49 20.32
C CYS A 163 -0.48 50.12 18.93
N ASP A 164 0.69 49.47 18.88
CA ASP A 164 1.25 48.90 17.65
C ASP A 164 0.50 47.62 17.25
N ALA A 165 -0.17 47.67 16.09
CA ALA A 165 -1.00 46.59 15.56
C ALA A 165 -0.20 45.31 15.22
N SER A 166 1.12 45.40 15.04
CA SER A 166 2.00 44.25 14.76
C SER A 166 2.02 43.22 15.90
N TYR A 167 1.60 43.63 17.10
CA TYR A 167 1.55 42.79 18.30
C TYR A 167 0.13 42.37 18.70
N PHE A 168 -0.89 42.64 17.86
CA PHE A 168 -2.26 42.24 18.17
C PHE A 168 -2.45 40.72 18.15
N GLY A 169 -3.44 40.29 18.93
CA GLY A 169 -3.87 38.90 19.08
C GLY A 169 -3.43 38.32 20.43
N PHE A 170 -4.25 37.44 20.99
CA PHE A 170 -4.08 36.98 22.37
C PHE A 170 -2.74 36.24 22.59
N GLN A 171 -2.38 35.29 21.71
CA GLN A 171 -1.06 34.65 21.77
C GLN A 171 0.10 35.66 21.74
N ASN A 172 0.06 36.62 20.81
CA ASN A 172 1.14 37.60 20.64
C ASN A 172 1.26 38.52 21.87
N GLN A 173 0.14 39.01 22.39
CA GLN A 173 0.11 39.86 23.59
C GLN A 173 0.70 39.14 24.80
N VAL A 174 0.28 37.90 25.06
CA VAL A 174 0.79 37.10 26.19
C VAL A 174 2.28 36.77 26.00
N TRP A 175 2.69 36.34 24.81
CA TRP A 175 4.09 36.02 24.48
C TRP A 175 5.02 37.22 24.66
N HIS A 176 4.71 38.35 24.03
CA HIS A 176 5.58 39.52 24.05
C HIS A 176 5.63 40.19 25.42
N ALA A 177 4.51 40.22 26.17
CA ALA A 177 4.52 40.69 27.55
C ALA A 177 5.42 39.82 28.44
N ALA A 178 5.29 38.49 28.36
CA ALA A 178 6.12 37.57 29.12
C ALA A 178 7.62 37.70 28.77
N ARG A 179 7.92 37.78 27.47
CA ARG A 179 9.28 38.01 26.96
C ARG A 179 9.85 39.33 27.47
N GLN A 180 9.06 40.40 27.48
CA GLN A 180 9.50 41.72 27.95
C GLN A 180 9.75 41.74 29.46
N LEU A 181 8.93 41.04 30.26
CA LEU A 181 9.16 40.85 31.70
C LEU A 181 10.47 40.11 31.99
N LYS A 182 10.88 39.17 31.12
CA LYS A 182 12.24 38.58 31.19
C LYS A 182 13.32 39.53 30.76
N ARG A 183 13.10 40.27 29.68
CA ARG A 183 14.07 41.25 29.19
C ARG A 183 14.39 42.32 30.27
N TYR A 184 13.40 42.76 31.05
CA TYR A 184 13.63 43.69 32.17
C TYR A 184 14.62 43.16 33.20
N ARG A 185 14.60 41.85 33.46
CA ARG A 185 15.50 41.19 34.40
C ARG A 185 16.88 40.92 33.77
N ASP A 186 16.91 40.33 32.58
CA ASP A 186 18.08 39.62 32.08
C ASP A 186 18.91 40.43 31.05
N SER A 187 18.40 41.56 30.52
CA SER A 187 19.12 42.31 29.48
C SER A 187 20.20 43.27 29.98
N GLY A 188 20.18 43.66 31.26
CA GLY A 188 21.06 44.68 31.82
C GLY A 188 20.83 46.12 31.31
N GLN A 189 19.91 46.34 30.35
CA GLN A 189 19.65 47.65 29.74
C GLN A 189 18.72 48.54 30.57
N PHE A 190 18.03 47.99 31.57
CA PHE A 190 16.99 48.66 32.33
C PHE A 190 17.51 49.07 33.71
N THR A 191 17.88 50.35 33.87
CA THR A 191 18.58 50.86 35.05
C THR A 191 17.79 51.83 35.95
N TRP A 192 16.59 52.26 35.55
CA TRP A 192 15.75 53.23 36.28
C TRP A 192 15.13 52.71 37.59
N PHE A 193 14.95 51.39 37.72
CA PHE A 193 14.54 50.70 38.94
C PHE A 193 15.63 49.70 39.38
N PRO A 194 16.73 50.16 39.98
CA PRO A 194 17.88 49.31 40.30
C PRO A 194 17.60 48.40 41.50
N VAL A 195 17.72 47.08 41.31
CA VAL A 195 17.58 46.08 42.38
C VAL A 195 18.66 46.31 43.46
N GLY A 196 18.22 46.38 44.72
CA GLY A 196 19.02 46.76 45.89
C GLY A 196 19.15 48.26 46.13
N GLY A 197 18.82 49.10 45.14
CA GLY A 197 18.93 50.56 45.15
C GLY A 197 17.60 51.29 45.36
N TYR A 198 17.63 52.62 45.34
CA TYR A 198 16.46 53.48 45.50
C TYR A 198 16.00 54.09 44.18
N ALA A 199 14.69 54.17 43.97
CA ALA A 199 14.06 54.89 42.86
C ALA A 199 12.91 55.77 43.36
N ASN A 200 12.66 56.88 42.67
CA ASN A 200 11.47 57.72 42.89
C ASN A 200 10.38 57.25 41.93
N VAL A 201 9.31 56.66 42.47
CA VAL A 201 8.19 56.16 41.67
C VAL A 201 7.01 57.11 41.80
N GLN A 202 6.36 57.45 40.68
CA GLN A 202 5.22 58.37 40.67
C GLN A 202 3.97 57.74 41.30
N HIS A 203 3.14 58.57 41.93
CA HIS A 203 1.83 58.13 42.43
C HIS A 203 0.76 58.06 41.33
N HIS A 204 0.94 58.81 40.25
CA HIS A 204 -0.04 58.95 39.16
C HIS A 204 0.69 59.39 37.88
N PRO A 205 0.16 59.12 36.66
CA PRO A 205 0.68 59.67 35.41
C PRO A 205 0.84 61.20 35.40
N ASN A 206 0.06 61.89 36.23
CA ASN A 206 0.17 63.33 36.42
C ASN A 206 1.35 63.64 37.36
N PRO A 207 2.43 64.29 36.88
CA PRO A 207 3.61 64.56 37.70
C PRO A 207 3.32 65.43 38.94
N SER A 208 2.24 66.22 38.94
CA SER A 208 1.85 67.05 40.09
C SER A 208 1.43 66.22 41.31
N CYS A 209 1.14 64.93 41.13
CA CYS A 209 0.79 64.00 42.21
C CYS A 209 2.00 63.49 43.01
N GLY A 210 3.21 63.88 42.63
CA GLY A 210 4.44 63.56 43.36
C GLY A 210 4.92 62.12 43.21
N THR A 211 5.98 61.82 43.96
CA THR A 211 6.68 60.52 43.92
C THR A 211 6.94 60.00 45.32
N GLN A 212 7.00 58.67 45.48
CA GLN A 212 7.51 58.00 46.66
C GLN A 212 8.90 57.43 46.38
N ARG A 213 9.85 57.66 47.30
CA ARG A 213 11.19 57.06 47.24
C ARG A 213 11.14 55.65 47.81
N ILE A 214 11.43 54.65 46.99
CA ILE A 214 11.27 53.23 47.31
C ILE A 214 12.61 52.51 47.08
N ARG A 215 12.99 51.62 47.98
CA ARG A 215 14.09 50.69 47.76
C ARG A 215 13.57 49.47 47.00
N ILE A 216 14.06 49.22 45.80
CA ILE A 216 13.63 48.09 44.98
C ILE A 216 14.38 46.84 45.46
N GLU A 217 13.68 45.86 46.02
CA GLU A 217 14.33 44.74 46.72
C GLU A 217 14.62 43.53 45.82
N ASN A 218 13.87 43.33 44.73
CA ASN A 218 14.04 42.19 43.82
C ASN A 218 13.70 42.51 42.35
N HIS A 219 13.99 41.57 41.45
CA HIS A 219 13.83 41.78 39.99
C HIS A 219 12.36 41.80 39.55
N ALA A 220 11.50 41.00 40.16
CA ALA A 220 10.08 40.95 39.85
C ALA A 220 9.40 42.29 40.14
N THR A 221 9.73 42.90 41.28
CA THR A 221 9.27 44.24 41.65
C THR A 221 9.77 45.29 40.66
N ALA A 222 11.04 45.25 40.28
CA ALA A 222 11.59 46.15 39.24
C ALA A 222 10.84 45.98 37.91
N GLY A 223 10.61 44.74 37.46
CA GLY A 223 9.90 44.42 36.22
C GLY A 223 8.45 44.91 36.22
N LEU A 224 7.74 44.80 37.35
CA LEU A 224 6.39 45.33 37.52
C LEU A 224 6.37 46.86 37.44
N TYR A 225 7.36 47.56 37.99
CA TYR A 225 7.46 49.02 37.84
C TYR A 225 7.83 49.45 36.41
N TYR A 226 8.66 48.70 35.69
CA TYR A 226 8.88 48.97 34.26
C TYR A 226 7.61 48.75 33.43
N TYR A 227 6.77 47.79 33.81
CA TYR A 227 5.51 47.54 33.12
C TYR A 227 4.42 48.55 33.50
N THR A 228 4.36 48.96 34.76
CA THR A 228 3.35 49.88 35.30
C THR A 228 4.00 50.78 36.36
N PRO A 229 4.47 51.98 36.00
CA PRO A 229 5.39 52.77 36.82
C PRO A 229 4.71 53.59 37.93
N TYR A 230 3.70 53.03 38.61
CA TYR A 230 2.92 53.74 39.63
C TYR A 230 2.84 53.00 40.96
N VAL A 231 3.04 53.73 42.05
CA VAL A 231 2.89 53.26 43.44
C VAL A 231 1.62 53.89 44.06
N PRO A 232 0.78 53.13 44.78
CA PRO A 232 -0.39 53.70 45.44
C PRO A 232 -0.01 54.83 46.40
N ASN A 233 -0.77 55.91 46.41
CA ASN A 233 -0.68 56.94 47.45
C ASN A 233 -1.40 56.48 48.73
N SER A 234 -1.28 57.25 49.81
CA SER A 234 -1.87 56.92 51.11
C SER A 234 -3.40 56.81 51.07
N SER A 235 -4.06 57.55 50.17
CA SER A 235 -5.52 57.56 50.03
C SER A 235 -6.04 56.25 49.41
N VAL A 236 -5.32 55.67 48.45
CA VAL A 236 -5.59 54.30 47.94
C VAL A 236 -5.41 53.23 49.03
N LEU A 237 -4.35 53.33 49.84
CA LEU A 237 -4.09 52.38 50.93
C LEU A 237 -5.13 52.48 52.05
N ALA A 238 -5.68 53.67 52.29
CA ALA A 238 -6.78 53.91 53.23
C ALA A 238 -8.17 53.56 52.68
N GLY A 239 -8.27 53.10 51.41
CA GLY A 239 -9.54 52.77 50.76
C GLY A 239 -10.40 53.97 50.36
N ARG A 240 -9.82 55.17 50.26
CA ARG A 240 -10.50 56.44 49.95
C ARG A 240 -9.76 57.16 48.82
N PRO A 241 -9.84 56.69 47.56
CA PRO A 241 -9.04 57.24 46.47
C PRO A 241 -9.35 58.72 46.18
N ASP A 242 -8.31 59.50 45.91
CA ASP A 242 -8.39 60.88 45.44
C ASP A 242 -7.98 61.01 43.96
N ASN A 243 -7.87 62.24 43.46
CA ASN A 243 -7.49 62.52 42.07
C ASN A 243 -6.02 62.15 41.73
N CYS A 244 -5.22 61.73 42.70
CA CYS A 244 -3.85 61.25 42.55
C CYS A 244 -3.71 59.75 42.83
N ALA A 245 -4.83 59.03 42.93
CA ALA A 245 -4.87 57.60 43.16
C ALA A 245 -4.50 56.80 41.90
N ALA A 246 -3.42 56.01 41.96
CA ALA A 246 -3.17 54.93 41.01
C ALA A 246 -3.14 53.57 41.71
N TYR A 247 -3.93 52.63 41.18
CA TYR A 247 -4.04 51.29 41.74
C TYR A 247 -3.02 50.29 41.16
N GLY A 248 -2.34 50.61 40.06
CA GLY A 248 -1.47 49.74 39.24
C GLY A 248 -0.88 48.51 39.93
N ASN A 249 0.29 48.64 40.55
CA ASN A 249 1.00 47.52 41.18
C ASN A 249 0.37 47.04 42.50
N TYR A 250 -0.45 47.88 43.14
CA TYR A 250 -1.25 47.49 44.29
C TYR A 250 -2.33 46.47 43.91
N ASN A 251 -2.99 46.66 42.75
CA ASN A 251 -3.97 45.71 42.20
C ASN A 251 -3.31 44.38 41.85
N PHE A 252 -2.08 44.39 41.32
CA PHE A 252 -1.34 43.15 41.09
C PHE A 252 -1.18 42.36 42.40
N ASN A 253 -0.65 42.98 43.45
CA ASN A 253 -0.45 42.32 44.74
C ASN A 253 -1.77 41.82 45.35
N LYS A 254 -2.84 42.65 45.33
CA LYS A 254 -4.15 42.25 45.84
C LYS A 254 -4.78 41.08 45.08
N LEU A 255 -4.73 41.11 43.75
CA LEU A 255 -5.28 40.04 42.91
C LEU A 255 -4.48 38.75 43.10
N TYR A 256 -3.15 38.84 43.16
CA TYR A 256 -2.30 37.68 43.43
C TYR A 256 -2.62 37.09 44.81
N LYS A 257 -2.69 37.93 45.86
CA LYS A 257 -3.07 37.51 47.23
C LYS A 257 -4.44 36.84 47.27
N LYS A 258 -5.42 37.43 46.58
CA LYS A 258 -6.79 36.91 46.49
C LYS A 258 -6.86 35.55 45.81
N TRP A 259 -6.09 35.33 44.76
CA TRP A 259 -6.21 34.12 43.93
C TRP A 259 -5.25 33.00 44.31
N PHE A 260 -4.06 33.35 44.80
CA PHE A 260 -2.94 32.41 44.91
C PHE A 260 -2.20 32.44 46.26
N GLY A 261 -2.59 33.32 47.19
CA GLY A 261 -1.98 33.46 48.52
C GLY A 261 -0.86 34.50 48.57
N ASP A 262 -0.13 34.55 49.69
CA ASP A 262 0.90 35.56 49.95
C ASP A 262 1.95 35.63 48.83
N ALA A 263 2.24 36.84 48.34
CA ALA A 263 3.14 37.07 47.23
C ALA A 263 4.62 37.22 47.67
N VAL A 264 4.89 37.34 48.97
CA VAL A 264 6.21 37.69 49.53
C VAL A 264 6.71 36.61 50.50
N ASN A 265 5.81 36.03 51.31
CA ASN A 265 6.18 35.04 52.31
C ASN A 265 5.83 33.61 51.88
N ILE A 266 6.81 32.90 51.31
CA ILE A 266 6.67 31.48 50.96
C ILE A 266 7.13 30.62 52.16
N SER A 267 6.18 30.21 53.01
CA SER A 267 6.49 29.35 54.16
C SER A 267 6.45 27.86 53.81
N VAL A 268 7.33 27.07 54.44
CA VAL A 268 7.21 25.61 54.43
C VAL A 268 6.00 25.17 55.25
N ASP A 269 5.11 24.40 54.63
CA ASP A 269 3.92 23.87 55.30
C ASP A 269 4.32 22.96 56.47
N GLN A 270 3.50 22.98 57.52
CA GLN A 270 3.78 22.25 58.76
C GLN A 270 4.04 20.76 58.51
N SER A 271 3.39 20.18 57.50
CA SER A 271 3.56 18.78 57.13
C SER A 271 4.97 18.44 56.63
N PHE A 272 5.73 19.42 56.15
CA PHE A 272 7.06 19.24 55.58
C PHE A 272 8.19 19.84 56.42
N ARG A 273 7.88 20.62 57.48
CA ARG A 273 8.88 21.41 58.22
C ARG A 273 10.01 20.56 58.79
N ASP A 274 9.70 19.45 59.44
CA ASP A 274 10.72 18.61 60.09
C ASP A 274 11.64 17.98 59.04
N LEU A 275 11.06 17.45 57.95
CA LEU A 275 11.81 16.89 56.84
C LEU A 275 12.69 17.96 56.16
N TYR A 276 12.12 19.13 55.89
CA TYR A 276 12.83 20.24 55.27
C TYR A 276 14.01 20.72 56.13
N ASN A 277 13.77 20.95 57.42
CA ASN A 277 14.80 21.43 58.36
C ASN A 277 15.93 20.42 58.57
N SER A 278 15.65 19.12 58.39
CA SER A 278 16.70 18.09 58.45
C SER A 278 17.72 18.20 57.32
N ASN A 279 17.33 18.73 56.14
CA ASN A 279 18.23 18.91 55.01
C ASN A 279 17.72 19.97 54.01
N PRO A 280 17.78 21.26 54.38
CA PRO A 280 17.20 22.33 53.55
C PRO A 280 17.93 22.49 52.21
N GLY A 281 19.23 22.25 52.17
CA GLY A 281 20.03 22.31 50.93
C GLY A 281 19.64 21.23 49.90
N HIS A 282 19.10 20.11 50.37
CA HIS A 282 18.69 19.01 49.49
C HIS A 282 17.42 19.33 48.67
N TYR A 283 16.47 20.03 49.28
CA TYR A 283 15.21 20.41 48.63
C TYR A 283 15.28 21.80 47.99
N GLY A 284 16.16 22.67 48.51
CA GLY A 284 16.23 24.09 48.13
C GLY A 284 15.08 24.90 48.73
N LYS A 285 15.00 26.19 48.43
CA LYS A 285 13.95 27.06 48.98
C LYS A 285 12.55 26.64 48.52
N PRO A 286 11.49 26.88 49.31
CA PRO A 286 10.14 26.71 48.83
C PRO A 286 9.86 27.71 47.70
N VAL A 287 9.35 27.21 46.57
CA VAL A 287 8.99 28.02 45.39
C VAL A 287 7.47 28.09 45.18
N SER A 288 6.71 27.43 46.05
CA SER A 288 5.25 27.56 46.11
C SER A 288 4.77 27.44 47.56
N GLY A 289 3.60 28.00 47.85
CA GLY A 289 2.80 27.55 48.99
C GLY A 289 2.35 26.10 48.81
N ALA A 290 2.00 25.44 49.91
CA ALA A 290 1.41 24.10 49.84
C ALA A 290 -0.04 24.16 49.35
N VAL A 291 -0.45 23.14 48.62
CA VAL A 291 -1.82 22.99 48.14
C VAL A 291 -2.32 21.58 48.42
N THR A 292 -3.59 21.46 48.80
CA THR A 292 -4.25 20.18 48.98
C THR A 292 -4.82 19.71 47.64
N VAL A 293 -4.35 18.55 47.16
CA VAL A 293 -4.81 17.91 45.94
C VAL A 293 -5.73 16.73 46.25
N THR A 294 -6.24 16.08 45.19
CA THR A 294 -7.22 14.98 45.29
C THR A 294 -6.77 13.91 46.30
N GLY A 295 -7.69 13.49 47.16
CA GLY A 295 -7.42 12.48 48.20
C GLY A 295 -6.82 13.04 49.50
N GLY A 296 -6.82 14.36 49.68
CA GLY A 296 -6.32 15.00 50.90
C GLY A 296 -4.79 15.04 50.98
N VAL A 297 -4.11 14.86 49.85
CA VAL A 297 -2.65 14.91 49.76
C VAL A 297 -2.21 16.37 49.72
N ILE A 298 -1.28 16.74 50.57
CA ILE A 298 -0.67 18.07 50.55
C ILE A 298 0.55 17.97 49.62
N GLU A 299 0.67 18.87 48.64
CA GLU A 299 1.87 19.01 47.82
C GLU A 299 2.51 20.39 48.01
N GLN A 300 3.84 20.47 48.02
CA GLN A 300 4.58 21.73 48.00
C GLN A 300 5.81 21.63 47.10
N ARG A 301 6.03 22.65 46.27
CA ARG A 301 7.19 22.72 45.38
C ARG A 301 8.35 23.48 46.04
N PHE A 302 9.52 22.92 45.87
CA PHE A 302 10.83 23.47 46.25
C PHE A 302 11.71 23.53 44.99
N GLU A 303 12.85 24.23 45.06
CA GLU A 303 13.76 24.38 43.91
C GLU A 303 14.14 23.01 43.32
N HIS A 304 14.46 22.01 44.15
CA HIS A 304 15.00 20.72 43.70
C HIS A 304 14.01 19.55 43.82
N ALA A 305 12.86 19.73 44.47
CA ALA A 305 11.88 18.68 44.69
C ALA A 305 10.44 19.19 44.73
N THR A 306 9.48 18.30 44.46
CA THR A 306 8.10 18.47 44.91
C THR A 306 7.83 17.44 46.00
N LEU A 307 7.43 17.91 47.19
CA LEU A 307 7.12 17.06 48.34
C LEU A 307 5.61 16.80 48.41
N PHE A 308 5.25 15.58 48.79
CA PHE A 308 3.87 15.10 48.90
C PHE A 308 3.66 14.44 50.26
N ALA A 309 2.70 14.94 51.04
CA ALA A 309 2.26 14.34 52.29
C ALA A 309 0.85 13.78 52.10
N ALA A 310 0.75 12.46 51.98
CA ALA A 310 -0.53 11.76 51.91
C ALA A 310 -0.92 11.24 53.30
N PRO A 311 -2.22 11.28 53.68
CA PRO A 311 -2.67 10.78 54.98
C PRO A 311 -2.22 9.33 55.23
N GLY A 312 -1.51 9.10 56.35
CA GLY A 312 -1.03 7.77 56.73
C GLY A 312 0.12 7.21 55.89
N GLN A 313 0.74 8.01 55.01
CA GLN A 313 1.90 7.60 54.21
C GLN A 313 3.14 8.43 54.57
N GLN A 314 4.34 7.90 54.28
CA GLN A 314 5.57 8.69 54.38
C GLN A 314 5.58 9.80 53.33
N ILE A 315 6.24 10.91 53.66
CA ILE A 315 6.44 12.02 52.72
C ILE A 315 7.24 11.52 51.52
N ALA A 316 6.69 11.71 50.33
CA ALA A 316 7.33 11.35 49.08
C ALA A 316 7.90 12.59 48.39
N ALA A 317 9.15 12.51 47.93
CA ALA A 317 9.78 13.54 47.11
C ALA A 317 9.88 13.09 45.65
N VAL A 318 9.36 13.89 44.72
CA VAL A 318 9.57 13.72 43.28
C VAL A 318 10.64 14.70 42.81
N ARG A 319 11.70 14.20 42.16
CA ARG A 319 12.92 14.95 41.88
C ARG A 319 13.46 14.68 40.46
N GLY A 320 14.45 15.48 40.06
CA GLY A 320 15.25 15.25 38.84
C GLY A 320 14.43 15.09 37.56
N GLY A 321 14.87 14.16 36.70
CA GLY A 321 14.22 13.88 35.42
C GLY A 321 12.78 13.41 35.55
N ILE A 322 12.46 12.63 36.60
CA ILE A 322 11.09 12.18 36.86
C ILE A 322 10.18 13.37 37.15
N ARG A 323 10.60 14.28 38.03
CA ARG A 323 9.86 15.51 38.35
C ARG A 323 9.62 16.37 37.11
N ASN A 324 10.67 16.62 36.34
CA ASN A 324 10.57 17.47 35.15
C ASN A 324 9.51 16.95 34.19
N TYR A 325 9.47 15.64 33.95
CA TYR A 325 8.46 15.03 33.10
C TYR A 325 7.07 15.00 33.75
N TYR A 326 6.99 14.65 35.04
CA TYR A 326 5.75 14.60 35.79
C TYR A 326 5.03 15.96 35.80
N ASP A 327 5.76 17.03 36.09
CA ASP A 327 5.24 18.40 36.12
C ASP A 327 4.80 18.84 34.71
N LEU A 328 5.52 18.44 33.66
CA LEU A 328 5.12 18.70 32.26
C LEU A 328 3.75 18.07 31.92
N GLN A 329 3.45 16.89 32.48
CA GLN A 329 2.21 16.16 32.25
C GLN A 329 1.07 16.59 33.20
N GLY A 330 1.27 17.63 34.02
CA GLY A 330 0.25 18.17 34.93
C GLY A 330 0.39 17.71 36.38
N GLY A 331 1.52 17.10 36.75
CA GLY A 331 1.85 16.74 38.13
C GLY A 331 0.79 15.85 38.77
N SER A 332 0.35 16.19 39.98
CA SER A 332 -0.69 15.47 40.73
C SER A 332 -2.05 15.40 40.04
N SER A 333 -2.31 16.31 39.10
CA SER A 333 -3.53 16.32 38.29
C SER A 333 -3.41 15.49 37.01
N SER A 334 -2.22 14.94 36.72
CA SER A 334 -2.00 14.07 35.57
C SER A 334 -2.66 12.70 35.75
N ARG A 335 -2.78 11.95 34.66
CA ARG A 335 -3.24 10.54 34.70
C ARG A 335 -2.38 9.64 35.58
N PHE A 336 -1.16 10.05 35.93
CA PHE A 336 -0.24 9.27 36.75
C PHE A 336 -0.61 9.28 38.25
N GLY A 337 -1.32 10.33 38.70
CA GLY A 337 -1.68 10.55 40.10
C GLY A 337 -0.48 10.95 40.97
N VAL A 338 -0.63 10.86 42.28
CA VAL A 338 0.40 11.26 43.28
C VAL A 338 1.42 10.13 43.54
N PRO A 339 2.67 10.46 43.94
CA PRO A 339 3.67 9.46 44.31
C PRO A 339 3.25 8.66 45.55
N ARG A 340 3.66 7.39 45.60
CA ARG A 340 3.40 6.45 46.72
C ARG A 340 4.64 6.16 47.56
N GLY A 341 5.78 6.73 47.19
CA GLY A 341 7.05 6.56 47.88
C GLY A 341 8.15 7.37 47.21
N ASN A 342 9.34 7.33 47.81
CA ASN A 342 10.52 8.00 47.27
C ASN A 342 11.06 7.27 46.03
N GLU A 343 11.76 8.05 45.20
CA GLU A 343 12.59 7.53 44.13
C GLU A 343 13.67 6.58 44.69
N TYR A 344 13.91 5.46 44.01
CA TYR A 344 14.98 4.53 44.31
C TYR A 344 15.77 4.21 43.04
N ALA A 345 17.07 3.92 43.19
CA ALA A 345 17.97 3.63 42.09
C ALA A 345 18.37 2.14 42.09
N GLU A 346 18.40 1.55 40.90
CA GLU A 346 18.80 0.16 40.65
C GLU A 346 19.56 0.11 39.33
N ASN A 347 20.85 -0.27 39.36
CA ASN A 347 21.70 -0.40 38.16
C ASN A 347 21.66 0.82 37.21
N GLY A 348 21.70 2.04 37.75
CA GLY A 348 21.65 3.29 36.96
C GLY A 348 20.25 3.65 36.42
N THR A 349 19.22 2.92 36.82
CA THR A 349 17.81 3.21 36.54
C THR A 349 17.14 3.75 37.80
N TYR A 350 16.53 4.92 37.70
CA TYR A 350 15.77 5.54 38.78
C TYR A 350 14.29 5.23 38.60
N ARG A 351 13.63 4.84 39.69
CA ARG A 351 12.26 4.34 39.67
C ARG A 351 11.45 5.01 40.75
N GLN A 352 10.18 5.29 40.46
CA GLN A 352 9.25 5.81 41.46
C GLN A 352 7.84 5.31 41.21
N HIS A 353 7.17 4.88 42.28
CA HIS A 353 5.77 4.45 42.22
C HIS A 353 4.84 5.63 42.38
N PHE A 354 3.84 5.71 41.51
CA PHE A 354 2.72 6.63 41.59
C PHE A 354 1.43 5.83 41.74
N SER A 355 0.35 6.53 42.11
CA SER A 355 -0.95 5.91 42.33
C SER A 355 -1.44 5.11 41.12
N ASN A 356 -1.28 5.67 39.91
CA ASN A 356 -1.77 5.05 38.68
C ASN A 356 -0.66 4.67 37.70
N ALA A 357 0.61 4.89 38.07
CA ALA A 357 1.73 4.71 37.17
C ALA A 357 3.01 4.27 37.88
N HIS A 358 4.00 3.87 37.10
CA HIS A 358 5.36 3.63 37.56
C HIS A 358 6.31 4.40 36.65
N ALA A 359 7.05 5.34 37.25
CA ALA A 359 8.02 6.15 36.55
C ALA A 359 9.36 5.44 36.53
N ILE A 360 10.00 5.45 35.36
CA ILE A 360 11.34 4.91 35.13
C ILE A 360 12.14 5.99 34.41
N TRP A 361 13.30 6.33 34.94
CA TRP A 361 14.23 7.28 34.32
C TRP A 361 15.61 6.65 34.19
N THR A 362 16.23 6.84 33.03
CA THR A 362 17.67 6.59 32.84
C THR A 362 18.31 7.78 32.12
N PRO A 363 19.63 7.99 32.26
CA PRO A 363 20.33 9.03 31.50
C PRO A 363 20.19 8.89 29.97
N HIS A 364 20.01 7.66 29.47
CA HIS A 364 19.96 7.37 28.04
C HIS A 364 18.55 7.49 27.45
N THR A 365 17.53 7.19 28.26
CA THR A 365 16.13 7.09 27.79
C THR A 365 15.26 8.26 28.23
N GLY A 366 15.70 9.06 29.20
CA GLY A 366 14.81 9.99 29.88
C GLY A 366 13.73 9.27 30.69
N THR A 367 12.64 9.98 30.98
CA THR A 367 11.54 9.49 31.83
C THR A 367 10.46 8.82 30.98
N ALA A 368 10.03 7.63 31.40
CA ALA A 368 8.80 6.99 30.94
C ALA A 368 7.89 6.67 32.12
N PHE A 369 6.59 6.89 31.93
CA PHE A 369 5.56 6.50 32.89
C PHE A 369 4.76 5.34 32.30
N LEU A 370 4.87 4.17 32.90
CA LEU A 370 4.03 3.02 32.58
C LEU A 370 2.76 3.07 33.40
N VAL A 371 1.59 2.91 32.77
CA VAL A 371 0.28 2.87 33.42
C VAL A 371 -0.40 1.53 33.21
N ASN A 372 -1.39 1.22 34.05
CA ASN A 372 -2.29 0.06 33.90
C ASN A 372 -1.54 -1.26 33.58
N GLY A 373 -1.94 -1.96 32.51
CA GLY A 373 -1.38 -3.25 32.12
C GLY A 373 0.12 -3.21 31.82
N PHE A 374 0.66 -2.11 31.28
CA PHE A 374 2.10 -2.02 31.03
C PHE A 374 2.91 -1.96 32.32
N LYS A 375 2.42 -1.22 33.31
CA LYS A 375 3.02 -1.22 34.66
C LYS A 375 3.02 -2.63 35.23
N GLU A 376 1.89 -3.32 35.18
CA GLU A 376 1.75 -4.67 35.73
C GLU A 376 2.66 -5.67 35.01
N ALA A 377 2.67 -5.67 33.68
CA ALA A 377 3.47 -6.58 32.88
C ALA A 377 4.97 -6.35 33.04
N TYR A 378 5.41 -5.09 33.08
CA TYR A 378 6.82 -4.72 33.16
C TYR A 378 7.44 -4.97 34.54
N LEU A 379 6.64 -4.80 35.61
CA LEU A 379 7.10 -5.06 36.98
C LEU A 379 6.93 -6.53 37.40
N ASN A 380 6.20 -7.33 36.64
CA ASN A 380 6.05 -8.74 36.93
C ASN A 380 7.37 -9.50 36.73
N GLN A 381 7.93 -9.99 37.83
CA GLN A 381 9.20 -10.74 37.84
C GLN A 381 9.16 -11.99 36.96
N LYS A 382 7.99 -12.62 36.76
CA LYS A 382 7.86 -13.79 35.88
C LYS A 382 8.17 -13.46 34.42
N ASN A 383 7.89 -12.23 33.99
CA ASN A 383 8.13 -11.80 32.62
C ASN A 383 9.57 -11.30 32.41
N ASN A 384 10.23 -10.82 33.48
CA ASN A 384 11.58 -10.25 33.45
C ASN A 384 11.79 -9.22 32.31
N LEU A 385 10.77 -8.41 32.01
CA LEU A 385 10.80 -7.41 30.92
C LEU A 385 11.91 -6.37 31.05
N PRO A 386 12.34 -5.92 32.24
CA PRO A 386 13.50 -5.04 32.35
C PRO A 386 14.76 -5.66 31.72
N THR A 387 14.94 -6.97 31.89
CA THR A 387 16.07 -7.70 31.32
C THR A 387 15.85 -8.10 29.85
N LEU A 388 14.61 -8.30 29.40
CA LEU A 388 14.32 -8.66 28.01
C LEU A 388 14.26 -7.46 27.06
N LEU A 389 13.59 -6.39 27.48
CA LEU A 389 13.26 -5.21 26.68
C LEU A 389 14.11 -3.99 27.03
N GLY A 390 14.68 -3.94 28.24
CA GLY A 390 15.36 -2.75 28.75
C GLY A 390 14.38 -1.65 29.13
N ALA A 391 14.93 -0.49 29.52
CA ALA A 391 14.14 0.62 30.02
C ALA A 391 13.14 1.15 28.97
N PRO A 392 11.88 1.42 29.35
CA PRO A 392 10.93 2.13 28.49
C PRO A 392 11.33 3.59 28.31
N TYR A 393 10.89 4.19 27.21
CA TYR A 393 11.15 5.60 26.92
C TYR A 393 10.01 6.24 26.14
N GLY A 394 9.83 7.55 26.32
CA GLY A 394 8.73 8.29 25.70
C GLY A 394 7.37 8.04 26.35
N VAL A 395 6.32 8.57 25.71
CA VAL A 395 4.92 8.34 26.10
C VAL A 395 4.43 7.00 25.60
N GLU A 396 3.45 6.44 26.32
CA GLU A 396 2.58 5.42 25.75
C GLU A 396 1.77 6.04 24.60
N GLU A 397 1.89 5.45 23.41
CA GLU A 397 1.28 5.96 22.18
C GLU A 397 0.03 5.15 21.86
N LYS A 398 -1.11 5.82 21.63
CA LYS A 398 -2.29 5.16 21.06
C LYS A 398 -2.00 4.81 19.60
N VAL A 399 -2.18 3.54 19.23
CA VAL A 399 -1.96 3.03 17.88
C VAL A 399 -3.10 2.12 17.50
N ALA A 400 -3.79 2.44 16.39
CA ALA A 400 -5.02 1.77 15.98
C ALA A 400 -6.04 1.63 17.14
N ASN A 401 -6.48 0.42 17.45
CA ASN A 401 -7.39 0.08 18.55
C ASN A 401 -6.67 -0.25 19.87
N GLY A 402 -5.35 -0.11 19.94
CA GLY A 402 -4.52 -0.43 21.09
C GLY A 402 -3.56 0.68 21.52
N VAL A 403 -2.58 0.29 22.33
CA VAL A 403 -1.54 1.18 22.87
C VAL A 403 -0.20 0.50 22.73
N GLN A 404 0.86 1.25 22.45
CA GLN A 404 2.23 0.76 22.44
C GLN A 404 3.13 1.57 23.37
N GLN A 405 4.17 0.92 23.88
CA GLN A 405 5.24 1.54 24.66
C GLN A 405 6.59 1.10 24.11
N ARG A 406 7.44 2.08 23.78
CA ARG A 406 8.79 1.84 23.30
C ARG A 406 9.72 1.44 24.45
N THR A 407 10.66 0.56 24.15
CA THR A 407 11.71 0.10 25.07
C THR A 407 13.04 0.04 24.33
N GLN A 408 14.15 0.03 25.05
CA GLN A 408 15.50 0.03 24.46
C GLN A 408 15.72 -1.06 23.39
N ARG A 409 15.11 -2.24 23.57
CA ARG A 409 15.30 -3.39 22.69
C ARG A 409 14.02 -3.86 22.00
N GLY A 410 12.94 -3.09 22.03
CA GLY A 410 11.69 -3.52 21.44
C GLY A 410 10.48 -2.66 21.83
N TYR A 411 9.32 -3.30 21.84
CA TYR A 411 8.04 -2.67 22.11
C TYR A 411 7.20 -3.56 23.02
N MET A 412 6.47 -2.94 23.94
CA MET A 412 5.30 -3.55 24.58
C MET A 412 4.04 -3.04 23.88
N PHE A 413 3.07 -3.92 23.71
CA PHE A 413 1.80 -3.63 23.07
C PHE A 413 0.67 -4.05 23.98
N TRP A 414 -0.41 -3.28 24.01
CA TRP A 414 -1.67 -3.67 24.61
C TRP A 414 -2.75 -3.58 23.55
N SER A 415 -3.51 -4.66 23.37
CA SER A 415 -4.70 -4.69 22.54
C SER A 415 -5.87 -5.35 23.30
N PRO A 416 -7.13 -5.09 22.91
CA PRO A 416 -8.28 -5.80 23.47
C PRO A 416 -8.22 -7.32 23.23
N LEU A 417 -7.51 -7.79 22.21
CA LEU A 417 -7.43 -9.19 21.83
C LEU A 417 -6.43 -9.98 22.69
N THR A 418 -5.29 -9.38 23.01
CA THR A 418 -4.12 -10.11 23.52
C THR A 418 -3.65 -9.67 24.90
N ALA A 419 -4.25 -8.62 25.47
CA ALA A 419 -3.68 -7.89 26.59
C ALA A 419 -2.23 -7.47 26.29
N VAL A 420 -1.33 -7.47 27.29
CA VAL A 420 0.06 -7.03 27.08
C VAL A 420 0.91 -8.11 26.42
N THR A 421 1.36 -7.84 25.20
CA THR A 421 2.36 -8.63 24.46
C THR A 421 3.59 -7.77 24.16
N TRP A 422 4.67 -8.38 23.67
CA TRP A 422 5.88 -7.64 23.33
C TRP A 422 6.65 -8.30 22.20
N THR A 423 7.48 -7.49 21.57
CA THR A 423 8.36 -7.88 20.46
C THR A 423 9.71 -7.23 20.68
N ARG A 424 10.81 -7.97 20.45
CA ARG A 424 12.18 -7.49 20.70
C ARG A 424 13.15 -7.77 19.55
N ASN A 425 14.29 -7.10 19.62
CA ASN A 425 15.45 -7.33 18.75
C ASN A 425 15.07 -7.36 17.26
N GLY A 426 15.44 -8.42 16.54
CA GLY A 426 15.15 -8.58 15.11
C GLY A 426 13.66 -8.53 14.79
N PHE A 427 12.80 -9.12 15.62
CA PHE A 427 11.35 -9.05 15.42
C PHE A 427 10.83 -7.61 15.53
N ALA A 428 11.37 -6.83 16.48
CA ALA A 428 10.95 -5.44 16.65
C ALA A 428 11.41 -4.57 15.48
N ALA A 429 12.59 -4.85 14.93
CA ALA A 429 13.08 -4.19 13.72
C ALA A 429 12.20 -4.50 12.51
N GLU A 430 11.84 -5.77 12.31
CA GLU A 430 11.00 -6.21 11.19
C GLU A 430 9.57 -5.70 11.31
N HIS A 431 8.97 -5.79 12.51
CA HIS A 431 7.64 -5.24 12.79
C HIS A 431 7.60 -3.73 12.50
N LYS A 432 8.61 -2.98 12.97
CA LYS A 432 8.74 -1.55 12.68
C LYS A 432 8.91 -1.27 11.19
N ARG A 433 9.71 -2.08 10.47
CA ARG A 433 9.90 -1.96 9.00
C ARG A 433 8.58 -2.07 8.26
N LEU A 434 7.70 -2.95 8.74
CA LEU A 434 6.38 -3.21 8.17
C LEU A 434 5.28 -2.27 8.68
N GLY A 435 5.64 -1.17 9.36
CA GLY A 435 4.71 -0.14 9.82
C GLY A 435 4.23 -0.31 11.28
N GLY A 436 4.78 -1.26 12.02
CA GLY A 436 4.45 -1.52 13.42
C GLY A 436 3.02 -2.05 13.59
N ALA A 437 2.40 -1.76 14.74
CA ALA A 437 1.07 -2.27 15.08
C ALA A 437 -0.08 -1.74 14.19
N ALA A 438 0.14 -0.64 13.46
CA ALA A 438 -0.80 -0.13 12.45
C ALA A 438 -0.42 -0.58 11.02
N GLY A 439 0.61 -1.41 10.89
CA GLY A 439 1.21 -1.81 9.63
C GLY A 439 0.73 -3.19 9.15
N GLN A 440 1.51 -3.78 8.24
CA GLN A 440 1.14 -5.01 7.52
C GLN A 440 1.00 -6.25 8.40
N LEU A 441 1.64 -6.28 9.58
CA LEU A 441 1.52 -7.39 10.52
C LEU A 441 0.42 -7.20 11.57
N GLY A 442 0.06 -5.97 11.91
CA GLY A 442 -0.82 -5.68 13.04
C GLY A 442 -0.17 -5.95 14.40
N PHE A 443 -0.97 -6.18 15.43
CA PHE A 443 -0.50 -6.47 16.80
C PHE A 443 0.07 -7.90 16.94
N PRO A 444 1.09 -8.09 17.80
CA PRO A 444 1.54 -9.44 18.14
C PRO A 444 0.48 -10.19 18.96
N LEU A 445 0.13 -11.38 18.50
CA LEU A 445 -0.87 -12.28 19.09
C LEU A 445 -0.31 -13.10 20.25
N ASN A 446 1.00 -13.33 20.26
CA ASN A 446 1.68 -14.08 21.29
C ASN A 446 3.08 -13.52 21.58
N MET A 447 3.74 -14.12 22.55
CA MET A 447 5.16 -13.88 22.84
C MET A 447 6.02 -14.73 21.90
N GLU A 448 7.21 -14.23 21.59
CA GLU A 448 8.26 -14.99 20.89
C GLU A 448 8.51 -16.33 21.60
N HIS A 449 8.49 -17.44 20.85
CA HIS A 449 8.77 -18.76 21.39
C HIS A 449 9.58 -19.62 20.42
N GLN A 450 10.37 -20.55 20.98
CA GLN A 450 11.23 -21.45 20.23
C GLN A 450 10.41 -22.60 19.61
N VAL A 451 10.61 -22.88 18.33
CA VAL A 451 10.06 -24.03 17.61
C VAL A 451 11.20 -24.70 16.84
N GLY A 452 11.63 -25.88 17.30
CA GLY A 452 12.77 -26.57 16.72
C GLY A 452 14.04 -25.69 16.72
N ASN A 453 14.54 -25.38 15.52
CA ASN A 453 15.76 -24.58 15.31
C ASN A 453 15.52 -23.08 15.07
N HIS A 454 14.28 -22.58 15.16
CA HIS A 454 13.94 -21.19 14.91
C HIS A 454 13.05 -20.62 16.04
N ILE A 455 12.94 -19.30 16.09
CA ILE A 455 12.01 -18.58 16.96
C ILE A 455 10.89 -18.04 16.09
N VAL A 456 9.65 -18.08 16.59
CA VAL A 456 8.48 -17.59 15.86
C VAL A 456 7.65 -16.65 16.74
N GLN A 457 7.02 -15.66 16.10
CA GLN A 457 5.99 -14.82 16.70
C GLN A 457 4.84 -14.63 15.71
N HIS A 458 3.62 -14.84 16.18
CA HIS A 458 2.40 -14.64 15.39
C HIS A 458 1.86 -13.23 15.60
N PHE A 459 1.39 -12.63 14.51
CA PHE A 459 0.73 -11.33 14.47
C PHE A 459 -0.65 -11.47 13.83
N GLU A 460 -1.47 -10.44 13.92
CA GLU A 460 -2.85 -10.45 13.39
C GLU A 460 -2.91 -10.83 11.90
N TYR A 461 -1.94 -10.38 11.10
CA TYR A 461 -1.95 -10.51 9.63
C TYR A 461 -0.68 -11.15 9.06
N GLY A 462 0.07 -11.86 9.90
CA GLY A 462 1.27 -12.55 9.45
C GLY A 462 2.05 -13.23 10.57
N THR A 463 3.16 -13.85 10.19
CA THR A 463 4.06 -14.52 11.12
C THR A 463 5.49 -14.08 10.85
N ALA A 464 6.22 -13.77 11.91
CA ALA A 464 7.66 -13.53 11.83
C ALA A 464 8.44 -14.73 12.34
N TYR A 465 9.57 -14.99 11.69
CA TYR A 465 10.47 -16.10 11.98
C TYR A 465 11.89 -15.56 12.15
N TYR A 466 12.64 -16.13 13.10
CA TYR A 466 14.04 -15.80 13.33
C TYR A 466 14.91 -17.05 13.34
N THR A 467 16.02 -17.00 12.61
CA THR A 467 17.14 -17.94 12.79
C THR A 467 18.44 -17.16 13.02
N PRO A 468 19.44 -17.73 13.71
CA PRO A 468 20.76 -17.13 13.80
C PRO A 468 21.43 -16.89 12.44
N ARG A 469 21.05 -17.65 11.40
CA ARG A 469 21.63 -17.55 10.06
C ARG A 469 21.04 -16.41 9.24
N THR A 470 19.72 -16.23 9.30
CA THR A 470 18.99 -15.31 8.41
C THR A 470 18.56 -14.02 9.11
N GLY A 471 18.49 -13.99 10.43
CA GLY A 471 17.83 -12.90 11.16
C GLY A 471 16.31 -13.08 11.19
N ALA A 472 15.59 -12.00 11.49
CA ALA A 472 14.13 -12.02 11.58
C ALA A 472 13.50 -11.57 10.26
N TYR A 473 12.63 -12.40 9.69
CA TYR A 473 11.83 -12.06 8.51
C TYR A 473 10.37 -12.41 8.76
N ALA A 474 9.49 -11.49 8.36
CA ALA A 474 8.07 -11.71 8.44
C ALA A 474 7.48 -12.03 7.08
N VAL A 475 6.46 -12.89 7.11
CA VAL A 475 5.62 -13.23 5.96
C VAL A 475 4.23 -12.73 6.30
N ALA A 476 3.64 -11.91 5.43
CA ALA A 476 2.33 -11.28 5.64
C ALA A 476 1.44 -11.37 4.39
N GLY A 477 0.15 -11.10 4.56
CA GLY A 477 -0.84 -11.02 3.46
C GLY A 477 -0.94 -12.30 2.63
N ASP A 478 -1.27 -12.16 1.35
CA ASP A 478 -1.55 -13.32 0.46
C ASP A 478 -0.36 -14.30 0.35
N ILE A 479 0.89 -13.80 0.43
CA ILE A 479 2.09 -14.65 0.47
C ILE A 479 2.09 -15.51 1.75
N HIS A 480 1.71 -14.94 2.90
CA HIS A 480 1.59 -15.68 4.15
C HIS A 480 0.51 -16.74 4.09
N ASP A 481 -0.66 -16.40 3.56
CA ASP A 481 -1.77 -17.35 3.43
C ASP A 481 -1.38 -18.56 2.57
N MET A 482 -0.76 -18.32 1.40
CA MET A 482 -0.25 -19.39 0.55
C MET A 482 0.87 -20.19 1.24
N TYR A 483 1.78 -19.51 1.95
CA TYR A 483 2.86 -20.17 2.67
C TYR A 483 2.32 -21.09 3.78
N GLN A 484 1.35 -20.64 4.57
CA GLN A 484 0.70 -21.47 5.58
C GLN A 484 -0.10 -22.62 4.95
N TYR A 485 -0.82 -22.36 3.85
CA TYR A 485 -1.56 -23.38 3.10
C TYR A 485 -0.65 -24.51 2.61
N GLN A 486 0.58 -24.20 2.19
CA GLN A 486 1.59 -25.18 1.79
C GLN A 486 2.26 -25.91 2.97
N GLY A 487 1.96 -25.55 4.22
CA GLY A 487 2.52 -26.16 5.44
C GLY A 487 3.61 -25.34 6.13
N GLY A 488 3.82 -24.10 5.72
CA GLY A 488 4.72 -23.14 6.39
C GLY A 488 6.17 -23.66 6.49
N PRO A 489 6.85 -23.45 7.65
CA PRO A 489 8.24 -23.89 7.84
C PRO A 489 8.49 -25.38 7.71
N ASN A 490 7.46 -26.22 7.91
CA ASN A 490 7.58 -27.68 7.83
C ASN A 490 7.37 -28.22 6.41
N SER A 491 7.03 -27.36 5.46
CA SER A 491 6.85 -27.71 4.05
C SER A 491 8.18 -27.80 3.30
N THR A 492 8.12 -28.21 2.03
CA THR A 492 9.27 -28.17 1.11
C THR A 492 9.74 -26.75 0.76
N ILE A 493 9.04 -25.69 1.21
CA ILE A 493 9.44 -24.29 1.01
C ILE A 493 10.54 -23.89 2.00
N GLY A 494 10.46 -24.35 3.24
CA GLY A 494 11.38 -23.97 4.33
C GLY A 494 11.10 -22.57 4.90
N LEU A 495 12.05 -22.03 5.65
CA LEU A 495 11.93 -20.72 6.33
C LEU A 495 12.16 -19.53 5.39
N PRO A 496 11.61 -18.33 5.69
CA PRO A 496 11.90 -17.12 4.92
C PRO A 496 13.37 -16.70 5.10
N THR A 497 13.98 -16.27 4.01
CA THR A 497 15.41 -15.90 3.93
C THR A 497 15.63 -14.43 3.57
N GLY A 498 14.55 -13.71 3.22
CA GLY A 498 14.59 -12.30 2.88
C GLY A 498 13.25 -11.60 3.10
N ILE A 499 13.27 -10.29 2.97
CA ILE A 499 12.06 -9.46 2.98
C ILE A 499 11.25 -9.63 1.69
N GLU A 500 9.96 -9.36 1.78
CA GLU A 500 9.15 -9.13 0.58
C GLU A 500 9.68 -7.91 -0.19
N SER A 501 9.84 -8.06 -1.51
CA SER A 501 10.40 -7.05 -2.40
C SER A 501 9.59 -6.94 -3.70
N ALA A 502 9.60 -5.75 -4.30
CA ALA A 502 8.87 -5.50 -5.54
C ALA A 502 9.56 -6.16 -6.75
N VAL A 503 8.74 -6.64 -7.68
CA VAL A 503 9.14 -7.15 -9.00
C VAL A 503 8.20 -6.61 -10.07
N ARG A 504 8.55 -6.80 -11.35
CA ARG A 504 7.63 -6.44 -12.44
C ARG A 504 6.33 -7.25 -12.29
N GLY A 505 5.20 -6.56 -12.26
CA GLY A 505 3.87 -7.17 -12.16
C GLY A 505 3.46 -7.62 -10.75
N GLY A 506 4.26 -7.38 -9.70
CA GLY A 506 3.94 -7.90 -8.37
C GLY A 506 5.01 -7.74 -7.30
N THR A 507 4.97 -8.62 -6.30
CA THR A 507 5.99 -8.76 -5.25
C THR A 507 6.49 -10.19 -5.16
N LYS A 508 7.63 -10.38 -4.50
CA LYS A 508 8.18 -11.70 -4.19
C LYS A 508 8.78 -11.75 -2.80
N GLN A 509 8.83 -12.94 -2.23
CA GLN A 509 9.60 -13.24 -1.04
C GLN A 509 10.37 -14.55 -1.19
N GLU A 510 11.63 -14.54 -0.75
CA GLU A 510 12.57 -15.66 -0.86
C GLU A 510 12.53 -16.55 0.38
N PHE A 511 12.49 -17.86 0.15
CA PHE A 511 12.55 -18.91 1.16
C PHE A 511 13.71 -19.86 0.86
N GLU A 512 14.06 -20.71 1.82
CA GLU A 512 15.20 -21.64 1.70
C GLU A 512 15.16 -22.43 0.38
N ASN A 513 14.00 -22.99 0.03
CA ASN A 513 13.86 -23.90 -1.11
C ASN A 513 12.85 -23.43 -2.18
N ALA A 514 12.23 -22.26 -1.99
CA ALA A 514 11.29 -21.69 -2.95
C ALA A 514 11.33 -20.17 -2.98
N THR A 515 10.69 -19.60 -3.99
CA THR A 515 10.33 -18.18 -4.04
C THR A 515 8.83 -18.09 -4.23
N ILE A 516 8.16 -17.32 -3.37
CA ILE A 516 6.73 -17.07 -3.49
C ILE A 516 6.54 -15.69 -4.13
N TYR A 517 5.74 -15.64 -5.17
CA TYR A 517 5.40 -14.43 -5.92
C TYR A 517 3.93 -14.11 -5.74
N ARG A 518 3.60 -12.83 -5.72
CA ARG A 518 2.23 -12.32 -5.70
C ARG A 518 2.08 -11.30 -6.83
N THR A 519 1.18 -11.54 -7.76
CA THR A 519 0.84 -10.60 -8.85
C THR A 519 0.04 -9.40 -8.31
N THR A 520 -0.08 -8.34 -9.10
CA THR A 520 -0.88 -7.15 -8.72
C THR A 520 -2.37 -7.42 -8.52
N ASP A 521 -2.91 -8.46 -9.15
CA ASP A 521 -4.30 -8.89 -8.98
C ASP A 521 -4.50 -9.86 -7.79
N GLY A 522 -3.43 -10.23 -7.10
CA GLY A 522 -3.46 -11.07 -5.89
C GLY A 522 -3.23 -12.56 -6.13
N THR A 523 -3.00 -13.00 -7.37
CA THR A 523 -2.59 -14.38 -7.68
C THR A 523 -1.25 -14.70 -7.02
N VAL A 524 -1.15 -15.84 -6.33
CA VAL A 524 0.08 -16.26 -5.64
C VAL A 524 0.67 -17.51 -6.28
N GLY A 525 1.91 -17.42 -6.74
CA GLY A 525 2.65 -18.52 -7.34
C GLY A 525 3.86 -18.94 -6.51
N VAL A 526 4.13 -20.25 -6.42
CA VAL A 526 5.22 -20.81 -5.62
C VAL A 526 6.16 -21.62 -6.51
N VAL A 527 7.38 -21.11 -6.73
CA VAL A 527 8.36 -21.74 -7.62
C VAL A 527 9.49 -22.36 -6.79
N LYS A 528 9.76 -23.65 -6.96
CA LYS A 528 10.65 -24.43 -6.09
C LYS A 528 11.82 -25.02 -6.87
N ASN A 529 12.88 -25.40 -6.16
CA ASN A 529 13.93 -26.32 -6.62
C ASN A 529 14.49 -26.03 -8.04
N GLY A 530 14.49 -27.04 -8.92
CA GLY A 530 15.05 -26.96 -10.28
C GLY A 530 14.27 -26.02 -11.21
N ILE A 531 12.95 -25.90 -11.02
CA ILE A 531 12.14 -24.93 -11.76
C ILE A 531 12.54 -23.50 -11.37
N ARG A 532 12.75 -23.22 -10.08
CA ARG A 532 13.23 -21.91 -9.61
C ARG A 532 14.55 -21.52 -10.29
N ALA A 533 15.54 -22.41 -10.23
CA ALA A 533 16.85 -22.15 -10.84
C ALA A 533 16.75 -21.96 -12.37
N TYR A 534 15.85 -22.69 -13.03
CA TYR A 534 15.61 -22.54 -14.46
C TYR A 534 14.89 -21.22 -14.79
N PHE A 535 13.86 -20.86 -14.05
CA PHE A 535 13.12 -19.60 -14.20
C PHE A 535 14.03 -18.38 -14.00
N ASP A 536 14.91 -18.41 -13.00
CA ASP A 536 15.89 -17.35 -12.76
C ASP A 536 16.85 -17.17 -13.95
N ARG A 537 17.31 -18.27 -14.56
CA ARG A 537 18.15 -18.23 -15.78
C ARG A 537 17.43 -17.63 -16.99
N LEU A 538 16.12 -17.77 -17.06
CA LEU A 538 15.29 -17.13 -18.10
C LEU A 538 14.99 -15.64 -17.82
N GLY A 539 15.56 -15.07 -16.75
CA GLY A 539 15.38 -13.68 -16.36
C GLY A 539 14.27 -13.45 -15.33
N GLY A 540 13.71 -14.51 -14.74
CA GLY A 540 12.66 -14.44 -13.72
C GLY A 540 11.44 -13.65 -14.21
N PRO A 541 10.82 -12.81 -13.35
CA PRO A 541 9.66 -11.99 -13.73
C PRO A 541 9.90 -11.00 -14.88
N ASN A 542 11.16 -10.65 -15.17
CA ASN A 542 11.50 -9.77 -16.29
C ASN A 542 11.74 -10.55 -17.60
N GLY A 543 11.75 -11.87 -17.53
CA GLY A 543 11.95 -12.78 -18.65
C GLY A 543 10.71 -12.97 -19.51
N LYS A 544 10.78 -13.96 -20.40
CA LYS A 544 9.70 -14.28 -21.35
C LYS A 544 8.46 -14.89 -20.71
N LEU A 545 8.59 -15.45 -19.50
CA LEU A 545 7.51 -16.18 -18.83
C LEU A 545 6.57 -15.27 -18.03
N GLY A 546 7.07 -14.15 -17.49
CA GLY A 546 6.31 -13.34 -16.53
C GLY A 546 6.24 -13.98 -15.14
N LEU A 547 5.20 -13.67 -14.38
CA LEU A 547 5.00 -14.19 -13.02
C LEU A 547 4.34 -15.59 -13.01
N PRO A 548 4.62 -16.43 -12.00
CA PRO A 548 3.95 -17.72 -11.82
C PRO A 548 2.51 -17.53 -11.35
N LEU A 549 1.60 -18.38 -11.85
CA LEU A 549 0.14 -18.24 -11.62
C LEU A 549 -0.43 -19.20 -10.56
N GLY A 550 0.43 -19.96 -9.88
CA GLY A 550 -0.03 -20.93 -8.90
C GLY A 550 1.09 -21.82 -8.38
N VAL A 551 0.69 -22.90 -7.72
CA VAL A 551 1.60 -23.94 -7.21
C VAL A 551 1.97 -24.92 -8.32
N GLU A 552 3.16 -25.52 -8.19
CA GLU A 552 3.62 -26.60 -9.05
C GLU A 552 2.63 -27.79 -9.09
N ILE A 553 2.22 -28.20 -10.29
CA ILE A 553 1.37 -29.38 -10.52
C ILE A 553 2.27 -30.60 -10.69
N VAL A 554 2.11 -31.59 -9.82
CA VAL A 554 2.92 -32.82 -9.83
C VAL A 554 2.11 -33.98 -10.42
N SER A 555 2.64 -34.64 -11.44
CA SER A 555 2.05 -35.83 -12.05
C SER A 555 3.13 -36.90 -12.26
N GLY A 556 3.14 -37.90 -11.38
CA GLY A 556 4.20 -38.93 -11.36
C GLY A 556 5.57 -38.33 -11.03
N ASP A 557 6.56 -38.53 -11.92
CA ASP A 557 7.92 -37.98 -11.80
C ASP A 557 8.07 -36.59 -12.44
N ARG A 558 6.96 -35.92 -12.75
CA ARG A 558 6.98 -34.69 -13.56
C ARG A 558 6.27 -33.55 -12.86
N VAL A 559 6.75 -32.34 -13.13
CA VAL A 559 6.27 -31.13 -12.51
C VAL A 559 6.03 -30.06 -13.56
N ILE A 560 4.88 -29.40 -13.50
CA ILE A 560 4.49 -28.29 -14.38
C ILE A 560 4.29 -27.05 -13.52
N GLN A 561 4.90 -25.95 -13.93
CA GLN A 561 4.65 -24.63 -13.34
C GLN A 561 4.09 -23.70 -14.41
N HIS A 562 2.90 -23.17 -14.16
CA HIS A 562 2.26 -22.19 -15.03
C HIS A 562 2.73 -20.76 -14.71
N PHE A 563 2.97 -19.97 -15.76
CA PHE A 563 3.29 -18.55 -15.72
C PHE A 563 2.39 -17.75 -16.68
N GLU A 564 2.38 -16.43 -16.55
CA GLU A 564 1.57 -15.51 -17.37
C GLU A 564 1.69 -15.75 -18.89
N ASN A 565 2.90 -16.06 -19.37
CA ASN A 565 3.21 -16.12 -20.81
C ASN A 565 3.82 -17.45 -21.25
N GLY A 566 3.79 -18.47 -20.39
CA GLY A 566 4.37 -19.77 -20.68
C GLY A 566 4.31 -20.74 -19.50
N ASN A 567 4.74 -21.97 -19.74
CA ASN A 567 4.86 -23.00 -18.72
C ASN A 567 6.29 -23.52 -18.66
N VAL A 568 6.72 -23.92 -17.47
CA VAL A 568 7.97 -24.67 -17.28
C VAL A 568 7.62 -26.11 -16.93
N TYR A 569 8.22 -27.04 -17.68
CA TYR A 569 8.08 -28.47 -17.52
C TYR A 569 9.39 -29.03 -16.96
N TRP A 570 9.30 -29.73 -15.84
CA TRP A 570 10.42 -30.41 -15.20
C TRP A 570 10.21 -31.93 -15.21
N SER A 571 11.30 -32.64 -15.50
CA SER A 571 11.44 -34.09 -15.33
C SER A 571 12.85 -34.42 -14.81
N PRO A 572 13.13 -35.66 -14.38
CA PRO A 572 14.49 -36.07 -14.01
C PRO A 572 15.50 -35.96 -15.16
N ARG A 573 15.05 -35.85 -16.42
CA ARG A 573 15.91 -35.74 -17.60
C ARG A 573 16.24 -34.30 -17.98
N ASN A 574 15.27 -33.39 -17.86
CA ASN A 574 15.39 -32.01 -18.32
C ASN A 574 14.40 -31.06 -17.64
N THR A 575 14.67 -29.76 -17.75
CA THR A 575 13.76 -28.67 -17.37
C THR A 575 13.70 -27.71 -18.53
N VAL A 576 12.51 -27.49 -19.10
CA VAL A 576 12.32 -26.76 -20.36
C VAL A 576 11.04 -25.94 -20.29
N ALA A 577 11.09 -24.71 -20.81
CA ALA A 577 9.91 -23.88 -20.97
C ALA A 577 9.26 -24.01 -22.34
N VAL A 578 7.94 -23.80 -22.38
CA VAL A 578 7.21 -23.48 -23.60
C VAL A 578 6.52 -22.14 -23.41
N TYR A 579 6.78 -21.20 -24.31
CA TYR A 579 6.24 -19.84 -24.28
C TYR A 579 5.98 -19.35 -25.71
N GLY A 580 5.39 -18.16 -25.86
CA GLY A 580 5.20 -17.53 -27.17
C GLY A 580 4.19 -18.30 -28.05
N ALA A 581 4.53 -18.51 -29.32
CA ALA A 581 3.58 -19.02 -30.31
C ALA A 581 3.14 -20.47 -30.06
N PHE A 582 3.98 -21.29 -29.43
CA PHE A 582 3.65 -22.68 -29.11
C PHE A 582 2.80 -22.81 -27.84
N HIS A 583 2.91 -21.85 -26.92
CA HIS A 583 2.18 -21.88 -25.65
C HIS A 583 0.66 -21.84 -25.86
N GLY A 584 0.17 -20.97 -26.74
CA GLY A 584 -1.27 -20.85 -26.99
C GLY A 584 -1.92 -22.15 -27.47
N GLU A 585 -1.24 -22.93 -28.32
CA GLU A 585 -1.77 -24.19 -28.84
C GLU A 585 -1.75 -25.31 -27.78
N LEU A 586 -0.72 -25.34 -26.93
CA LEU A 586 -0.64 -26.32 -25.84
C LEU A 586 -1.63 -26.04 -24.71
N MET A 587 -1.98 -24.77 -24.46
CA MET A 587 -2.85 -24.37 -23.37
C MET A 587 -4.35 -24.48 -23.66
N ALA A 588 -4.74 -24.74 -24.90
CA ALA A 588 -6.16 -24.95 -25.22
C ALA A 588 -6.73 -26.18 -24.50
N ASP A 589 -5.93 -27.23 -24.35
CA ASP A 589 -6.20 -28.43 -23.56
C ASP A 589 -4.87 -29.11 -23.23
N GLU A 590 -4.30 -28.81 -22.06
CA GLU A 590 -2.95 -29.25 -21.68
C GLU A 590 -2.84 -30.79 -21.59
N GLU A 591 -3.88 -31.47 -21.14
CA GLU A 591 -3.87 -32.93 -21.01
C GLU A 591 -3.94 -33.60 -22.39
N LEU A 592 -4.82 -33.12 -23.28
CA LEU A 592 -4.88 -33.61 -24.65
C LEU A 592 -3.60 -33.28 -25.43
N ALA A 593 -3.07 -32.06 -25.28
CA ALA A 593 -1.81 -31.66 -25.89
C ALA A 593 -0.66 -32.56 -25.42
N TYR A 594 -0.62 -32.87 -24.13
CA TYR A 594 0.36 -33.78 -23.57
C TYR A 594 0.21 -35.21 -24.12
N GLN A 595 -1.01 -35.75 -24.21
CA GLN A 595 -1.25 -37.06 -24.83
C GLN A 595 -0.84 -37.10 -26.31
N LYS A 596 -1.01 -35.98 -27.03
CA LYS A 596 -0.76 -35.88 -28.47
C LYS A 596 0.71 -35.63 -28.84
N TYR A 597 1.41 -34.82 -28.05
CA TYR A 597 2.76 -34.33 -28.38
C TYR A 597 3.83 -34.78 -27.36
N GLY A 598 3.43 -35.12 -26.15
CA GLY A 598 4.31 -35.45 -25.04
C GLY A 598 5.03 -34.22 -24.45
N TYR A 599 6.02 -34.46 -23.57
CA TYR A 599 6.76 -33.37 -22.92
C TYR A 599 7.73 -32.68 -23.88
N PRO A 600 8.01 -31.37 -23.69
CA PRO A 600 9.09 -30.70 -24.38
C PRO A 600 10.43 -31.32 -24.00
N LEU A 601 11.28 -31.54 -25.00
CA LEU A 601 12.59 -32.16 -24.86
C LEU A 601 13.73 -31.15 -24.89
N ALA A 602 13.55 -30.05 -25.62
CA ALA A 602 14.56 -29.02 -25.82
C ALA A 602 13.95 -27.62 -25.82
N GLU A 603 14.79 -26.63 -25.59
CA GLU A 603 14.45 -25.21 -25.74
C GLU A 603 13.94 -24.91 -27.16
N GLU A 604 13.14 -23.86 -27.27
CA GLU A 604 12.79 -23.28 -28.55
C GLU A 604 14.06 -22.85 -29.31
N GLN A 605 14.26 -23.38 -30.51
CA GLN A 605 15.42 -23.12 -31.35
C GLN A 605 15.04 -22.22 -32.53
N ARG A 606 15.88 -21.21 -32.77
CA ARG A 606 15.75 -20.37 -33.95
C ARG A 606 16.22 -21.12 -35.18
N ILE A 607 15.38 -21.16 -36.20
CA ILE A 607 15.68 -21.77 -37.50
C ILE A 607 15.50 -20.73 -38.62
N ALA A 608 15.92 -21.07 -39.84
CA ALA A 608 15.71 -20.19 -40.99
C ALA A 608 14.20 -19.93 -41.19
N GLY A 609 13.79 -18.66 -41.13
CA GLY A 609 12.40 -18.25 -41.33
C GLY A 609 11.45 -18.45 -40.14
N GLY A 610 11.91 -18.97 -39.00
CA GLY A 610 11.01 -19.27 -37.89
C GLY A 610 11.65 -19.90 -36.66
N TRP A 611 10.85 -20.68 -35.93
CA TRP A 611 11.24 -21.37 -34.71
C TRP A 611 10.82 -22.84 -34.76
N ALA A 612 11.55 -23.68 -34.04
CA ALA A 612 11.18 -25.07 -33.83
C ALA A 612 11.40 -25.49 -32.38
N GLN A 613 10.56 -26.40 -31.89
CA GLN A 613 10.74 -26.98 -30.56
C GLN A 613 10.43 -28.48 -30.60
N GLU A 614 11.31 -29.27 -29.98
CA GLU A 614 11.16 -30.73 -29.93
C GLU A 614 10.33 -31.17 -28.73
N PHE A 615 9.41 -32.09 -28.99
CA PHE A 615 8.60 -32.80 -28.01
C PHE A 615 8.84 -34.31 -28.16
N GLN A 616 8.40 -35.09 -27.17
CA GLN A 616 8.57 -36.55 -27.19
C GLN A 616 7.98 -37.19 -28.43
N GLN A 617 6.77 -36.78 -28.83
CA GLN A 617 6.04 -37.38 -29.95
C GLN A 617 5.91 -36.45 -31.17
N ALA A 618 6.35 -35.19 -31.06
CA ALA A 618 6.22 -34.20 -32.12
C ALA A 618 7.45 -33.30 -32.25
N THR A 619 7.57 -32.61 -33.39
CA THR A 619 8.35 -31.37 -33.49
C THR A 619 7.38 -30.26 -33.87
N ALA A 620 7.34 -29.21 -33.05
CA ALA A 620 6.58 -28.00 -33.33
C ALA A 620 7.42 -27.05 -34.19
N TYR A 621 6.79 -26.40 -35.16
CA TYR A 621 7.40 -25.40 -36.02
C TYR A 621 6.50 -24.18 -36.07
N TRP A 622 7.09 -22.99 -36.13
CA TRP A 622 6.35 -21.75 -36.30
C TRP A 622 7.05 -20.83 -37.28
N SER A 623 6.29 -20.19 -38.16
CA SER A 623 6.72 -19.03 -38.93
C SER A 623 5.60 -17.99 -38.99
N PRO A 624 5.92 -16.70 -39.26
CA PRO A 624 4.90 -15.67 -39.42
C PRO A 624 3.87 -15.98 -40.51
N ALA A 625 4.24 -16.76 -41.53
CA ALA A 625 3.38 -17.09 -42.66
C ALA A 625 2.54 -18.37 -42.43
N SER A 626 2.98 -19.30 -41.59
CA SER A 626 2.33 -20.59 -41.36
C SER A 626 1.57 -20.70 -40.04
N GLY A 627 1.88 -19.85 -39.06
CA GLY A 627 1.49 -20.10 -37.68
C GLY A 627 2.22 -21.33 -37.10
N ALA A 628 1.73 -21.82 -35.96
CA ALA A 628 2.26 -23.02 -35.32
C ALA A 628 1.73 -24.28 -36.02
N GLY A 629 2.61 -25.26 -36.21
CA GLY A 629 2.29 -26.57 -36.78
C GLY A 629 3.11 -27.66 -36.12
N PHE A 630 2.45 -28.76 -35.75
CA PHE A 630 3.06 -29.88 -35.04
C PHE A 630 3.10 -31.11 -35.94
N LEU A 631 4.31 -31.60 -36.22
CA LEU A 631 4.50 -32.82 -37.01
C LEU A 631 4.75 -34.02 -36.11
N LYS A 632 4.05 -35.13 -36.36
CA LYS A 632 4.15 -36.38 -35.61
C LYS A 632 4.45 -37.57 -36.53
N GLY A 633 4.78 -38.70 -35.92
CA GLY A 633 4.84 -40.01 -36.58
C GLY A 633 5.58 -40.01 -37.92
N ALA A 634 4.92 -40.56 -38.96
CA ALA A 634 5.48 -40.69 -40.29
C ALA A 634 5.82 -39.33 -40.92
N PHE A 635 4.97 -38.31 -40.76
CA PHE A 635 5.22 -36.98 -41.32
C PHE A 635 6.45 -36.31 -40.69
N ARG A 636 6.62 -36.39 -39.36
CA ARG A 636 7.82 -35.88 -38.67
C ARG A 636 9.08 -36.56 -39.20
N TYR A 637 9.06 -37.90 -39.28
CA TYR A 637 10.22 -38.67 -39.73
C TYR A 637 10.63 -38.29 -41.16
N GLU A 638 9.65 -38.28 -42.08
CA GLU A 638 9.91 -37.99 -43.48
C GLU A 638 10.27 -36.54 -43.73
N TYR A 639 9.64 -35.59 -43.05
CA TYR A 639 9.97 -34.17 -43.14
C TYR A 639 11.42 -33.91 -42.70
N ASN A 640 11.86 -34.55 -41.62
CA ASN A 640 13.25 -34.49 -41.19
C ASN A 640 14.20 -35.10 -42.23
N ARG A 641 13.83 -36.22 -42.85
CA ARG A 641 14.61 -36.87 -43.93
C ARG A 641 14.77 -35.96 -45.15
N LEU A 642 13.77 -35.13 -45.46
CA LEU A 642 13.80 -34.16 -46.55
C LEU A 642 14.62 -32.88 -46.23
N GLY A 643 15.14 -32.73 -45.01
CA GLY A 643 15.87 -31.54 -44.57
C GLY A 643 15.01 -30.49 -43.87
N GLY A 644 13.81 -30.86 -43.42
CA GLY A 644 12.92 -30.02 -42.62
C GLY A 644 12.48 -28.75 -43.37
N THR A 645 12.58 -27.60 -42.71
CA THR A 645 12.17 -26.30 -43.27
C THR A 645 13.04 -25.82 -44.44
N ASN A 646 14.20 -26.44 -44.67
CA ASN A 646 15.03 -26.18 -45.85
C ASN A 646 14.59 -27.00 -47.07
N SER A 647 13.64 -27.92 -46.90
CA SER A 647 13.07 -28.69 -48.01
C SER A 647 12.12 -27.85 -48.86
N TRP A 648 11.78 -28.35 -50.05
CA TRP A 648 10.83 -27.71 -50.95
C TRP A 648 9.43 -27.54 -50.37
N LEU A 649 9.07 -28.26 -49.30
CA LEU A 649 7.77 -28.17 -48.64
C LEU A 649 7.58 -26.84 -47.89
N GLY A 650 8.66 -26.26 -47.36
CA GLY A 650 8.58 -25.14 -46.41
C GLY A 650 8.00 -25.56 -45.06
N PHE A 651 7.49 -24.62 -44.28
CA PHE A 651 6.92 -24.87 -42.95
C PHE A 651 5.60 -25.67 -43.00
N PRO A 652 5.30 -26.51 -41.99
CA PRO A 652 3.97 -27.10 -41.83
C PRO A 652 2.94 -26.02 -41.54
N VAL A 653 1.72 -26.21 -42.04
CA VAL A 653 0.59 -25.30 -41.90
C VAL A 653 -0.58 -26.04 -41.24
N GLY A 654 -0.94 -25.63 -40.03
CA GLY A 654 -2.02 -26.26 -39.27
C GLY A 654 -1.71 -27.68 -38.80
N ALA A 655 -2.70 -28.27 -38.13
CA ALA A 655 -2.61 -29.62 -37.59
C ALA A 655 -2.87 -30.70 -38.65
N GLU A 656 -2.31 -31.89 -38.41
CA GLU A 656 -2.62 -33.10 -39.16
C GLU A 656 -4.13 -33.38 -39.12
N VAL A 657 -4.72 -33.67 -40.28
CA VAL A 657 -6.13 -34.03 -40.43
C VAL A 657 -6.23 -35.52 -40.68
N GLN A 658 -6.96 -36.22 -39.81
CA GLN A 658 -7.24 -37.64 -39.97
C GLN A 658 -8.58 -37.84 -40.69
N THR A 659 -8.58 -38.65 -41.74
CA THR A 659 -9.77 -39.02 -42.50
C THR A 659 -9.75 -40.54 -42.70
N GLY A 660 -10.64 -41.27 -42.00
CA GLY A 660 -10.57 -42.73 -41.94
C GLY A 660 -9.25 -43.22 -41.34
N GLU A 661 -8.57 -44.13 -42.03
CA GLU A 661 -7.23 -44.63 -41.65
C GLU A 661 -6.08 -43.75 -42.20
N GLY A 662 -6.38 -42.78 -43.06
CA GLY A 662 -5.40 -41.90 -43.67
C GLY A 662 -5.22 -40.59 -42.92
N TYR A 663 -4.08 -39.94 -43.17
CA TYR A 663 -3.74 -38.65 -42.59
C TYR A 663 -3.26 -37.68 -43.67
N ARG A 664 -3.55 -36.39 -43.48
CA ARG A 664 -3.10 -35.30 -44.34
C ARG A 664 -2.38 -34.25 -43.51
N GLN A 665 -1.24 -33.77 -44.01
CA GLN A 665 -0.53 -32.61 -43.47
C GLN A 665 -0.28 -31.58 -44.56
N ASP A 666 -0.70 -30.35 -44.30
CA ASP A 666 -0.42 -29.22 -45.18
C ASP A 666 0.93 -28.58 -44.86
N PHE A 667 1.63 -28.15 -45.92
CA PHE A 667 2.84 -27.34 -45.87
C PHE A 667 2.68 -26.08 -46.72
N GLN A 668 3.58 -25.12 -46.59
CA GLN A 668 3.55 -23.87 -47.35
C GLN A 668 3.49 -24.09 -48.87
N HIS A 669 4.24 -25.08 -49.37
CA HIS A 669 4.39 -25.31 -50.82
C HIS A 669 3.92 -26.69 -51.29
N GLY A 670 3.34 -27.50 -50.40
CA GLY A 670 2.88 -28.84 -50.71
C GLY A 670 1.82 -29.34 -49.73
N THR A 671 1.26 -30.51 -50.01
CA THR A 671 0.44 -31.28 -49.07
C THR A 671 0.93 -32.72 -49.10
N ALA A 672 1.16 -33.30 -47.93
CA ALA A 672 1.55 -34.69 -47.77
C ALA A 672 0.34 -35.50 -47.28
N TYR A 673 0.12 -36.64 -47.90
CA TYR A 673 -0.90 -37.62 -47.55
C TYR A 673 -0.22 -38.89 -47.11
N TRP A 674 -0.73 -39.55 -46.08
CA TRP A 674 -0.26 -40.84 -45.63
C TRP A 674 -1.42 -41.82 -45.54
N THR A 675 -1.24 -43.01 -46.11
CA THR A 675 -2.12 -44.17 -45.87
C THR A 675 -1.28 -45.42 -45.59
N PRO A 676 -1.84 -46.43 -44.90
CA PRO A 676 -1.13 -47.69 -44.66
C PRO A 676 -0.65 -48.38 -45.94
N GLN A 677 -1.41 -48.24 -47.03
CA GLN A 677 -1.13 -48.91 -48.30
C GLN A 677 -0.03 -48.23 -49.12
N HIS A 678 0.03 -46.89 -49.11
CA HIS A 678 0.89 -46.13 -50.04
C HIS A 678 2.03 -45.36 -49.35
N GLY A 679 2.05 -45.29 -48.02
CA GLY A 679 3.00 -44.43 -47.32
C GLY A 679 2.75 -42.94 -47.63
N ILE A 680 3.81 -42.13 -47.63
CA ILE A 680 3.69 -40.68 -47.85
C ILE A 680 3.69 -40.34 -49.35
N ILE A 681 2.62 -39.69 -49.80
CA ILE A 681 2.48 -39.14 -51.16
C ILE A 681 2.29 -37.63 -51.09
N TYR A 682 2.96 -36.90 -51.98
CA TYR A 682 2.88 -35.45 -52.06
C TYR A 682 2.01 -34.99 -53.22
N VAL A 683 1.22 -33.93 -52.97
CA VAL A 683 0.51 -33.17 -53.99
C VAL A 683 1.04 -31.73 -53.94
N LYS A 684 1.43 -31.15 -55.07
CA LYS A 684 2.09 -29.84 -55.17
C LYS A 684 1.58 -29.02 -56.37
N GLY A 685 2.05 -27.78 -56.45
CA GLY A 685 1.77 -26.89 -57.59
C GLY A 685 0.28 -26.70 -57.91
N ALA A 686 -0.05 -26.67 -59.20
CA ALA A 686 -1.40 -26.45 -59.68
C ALA A 686 -2.35 -27.62 -59.38
N ILE A 687 -1.84 -28.87 -59.40
CA ILE A 687 -2.63 -30.07 -59.03
C ILE A 687 -3.08 -29.96 -57.58
N ARG A 688 -2.20 -29.53 -56.66
CA ARG A 688 -2.58 -29.25 -55.26
C ARG A 688 -3.67 -28.19 -55.15
N GLY A 689 -3.58 -27.12 -55.93
CA GLY A 689 -4.61 -26.07 -55.96
C GLY A 689 -5.98 -26.67 -56.30
N ALA A 690 -6.04 -27.41 -57.42
CA ALA A 690 -7.27 -28.06 -57.86
C ALA A 690 -7.78 -29.12 -56.87
N HIS A 691 -6.88 -29.93 -56.29
CA HIS A 691 -7.26 -30.94 -55.31
C HIS A 691 -7.87 -30.31 -54.07
N LYS A 692 -7.27 -29.24 -53.53
CA LYS A 692 -7.81 -28.50 -52.39
C LYS A 692 -9.14 -27.83 -52.69
N GLU A 693 -9.25 -27.14 -53.83
CA GLU A 693 -10.50 -26.50 -54.28
C GLU A 693 -11.64 -27.52 -54.44
N ASN A 694 -11.30 -28.77 -54.75
CA ASN A 694 -12.26 -29.85 -54.92
C ASN A 694 -12.61 -30.60 -53.62
N GLY A 695 -12.16 -30.15 -52.45
CA GLY A 695 -12.45 -30.81 -51.17
C GLY A 695 -11.41 -31.85 -50.74
N ALA A 696 -10.22 -31.80 -51.33
CA ALA A 696 -9.06 -32.63 -50.99
C ALA A 696 -9.39 -34.14 -51.06
N GLU A 697 -8.96 -34.94 -50.08
CA GLU A 697 -9.17 -36.39 -50.02
C GLU A 697 -10.65 -36.79 -49.96
N THR A 698 -11.52 -35.91 -49.47
CA THR A 698 -12.97 -36.13 -49.43
C THR A 698 -13.69 -35.68 -50.70
N GLY A 699 -12.92 -35.08 -51.63
CA GLY A 699 -13.40 -34.53 -52.88
C GLY A 699 -13.62 -35.57 -53.98
N SER A 700 -14.02 -35.09 -55.14
CA SER A 700 -14.24 -35.94 -56.32
C SER A 700 -12.98 -36.59 -56.87
N PHE A 701 -11.79 -36.07 -56.56
CA PHE A 701 -10.52 -36.72 -56.93
C PHE A 701 -10.19 -37.90 -56.00
N GLY A 702 -10.53 -37.82 -54.72
CA GLY A 702 -10.19 -38.83 -53.70
C GLY A 702 -8.75 -38.71 -53.19
N TRP A 703 -8.22 -39.80 -52.61
CA TRP A 703 -6.85 -39.85 -52.11
C TRP A 703 -5.83 -39.96 -53.26
N PRO A 704 -4.64 -39.32 -53.15
CA PRO A 704 -3.58 -39.53 -54.12
C PRO A 704 -2.99 -40.95 -53.96
N LEU A 705 -2.69 -41.59 -55.09
CA LEU A 705 -2.21 -42.98 -55.15
C LEU A 705 -0.76 -43.10 -55.64
N SER A 706 -0.24 -42.06 -56.30
CA SER A 706 1.11 -42.06 -56.86
C SER A 706 1.79 -40.70 -56.73
N ALA A 707 3.11 -40.66 -56.94
CA ALA A 707 3.83 -39.40 -57.06
C ALA A 707 3.48 -38.69 -58.39
N GLU A 708 3.53 -37.36 -58.39
CA GLU A 708 3.41 -36.59 -59.63
C GLU A 708 4.55 -36.95 -60.61
N ILE A 709 4.18 -37.33 -61.83
CA ILE A 709 5.10 -37.59 -62.94
C ILE A 709 5.11 -36.42 -63.92
N ASN A 710 6.28 -36.10 -64.46
CA ASN A 710 6.45 -35.03 -65.45
C ASN A 710 6.53 -35.63 -66.86
N GLU A 711 5.53 -35.33 -67.70
CA GLU A 711 5.42 -35.87 -69.05
C GLU A 711 4.87 -34.82 -70.03
N ASN A 712 5.43 -34.78 -71.25
CA ASN A 712 4.95 -33.94 -72.35
C ASN A 712 4.76 -32.45 -71.97
N GLY A 713 5.68 -31.92 -71.16
CA GLY A 713 5.67 -30.53 -70.69
C GLY A 713 4.62 -30.20 -69.62
N GLY A 714 4.05 -31.20 -68.96
CA GLY A 714 3.09 -31.04 -67.85
C GLY A 714 3.30 -32.08 -66.74
N TRP A 715 2.42 -32.06 -65.76
CA TRP A 715 2.43 -32.94 -64.58
C TRP A 715 1.16 -33.77 -64.54
N SER A 716 1.26 -35.02 -64.11
CA SER A 716 0.14 -35.94 -63.96
C SER A 716 0.26 -36.70 -62.64
N GLN A 717 -0.87 -36.95 -61.99
CA GLN A 717 -0.93 -37.71 -60.75
C GLN A 717 -2.21 -38.53 -60.68
N GLU A 718 -2.07 -39.76 -60.19
CA GLU A 718 -3.20 -40.64 -59.99
C GLU A 718 -3.81 -40.43 -58.61
N PHE A 719 -5.12 -40.38 -58.58
CA PHE A 719 -5.96 -40.36 -57.40
C PHE A 719 -6.98 -41.50 -57.47
N GLU A 720 -7.60 -41.83 -56.34
CA GLU A 720 -8.57 -42.94 -56.23
C GLU A 720 -9.67 -42.91 -57.30
N ASN A 721 -10.18 -41.73 -57.61
CA ASN A 721 -11.32 -41.59 -58.52
C ASN A 721 -10.90 -41.16 -59.93
N GLY A 722 -9.61 -40.94 -60.20
CA GLY A 722 -9.17 -40.54 -61.53
C GLY A 722 -7.73 -40.05 -61.60
N THR A 723 -7.31 -39.60 -62.78
CA THR A 723 -5.98 -39.01 -63.00
C THR A 723 -6.15 -37.50 -63.22
N VAL A 724 -5.46 -36.71 -62.39
CA VAL A 724 -5.42 -35.26 -62.51
C VAL A 724 -4.14 -34.87 -63.23
N THR A 725 -4.25 -33.99 -64.21
CA THR A 725 -3.11 -33.48 -64.98
C THR A 725 -3.11 -31.95 -64.99
N TRP A 726 -1.94 -31.37 -65.17
CA TRP A 726 -1.78 -29.95 -65.44
C TRP A 726 -0.71 -29.74 -66.50
N ALA A 727 -0.99 -28.91 -67.50
CA ALA A 727 0.02 -28.47 -68.47
C ALA A 727 -0.12 -26.97 -68.79
N PRO A 728 1.00 -26.26 -69.04
CA PRO A 728 0.97 -24.89 -69.52
C PRO A 728 0.11 -24.76 -70.79
N GLY A 729 -0.76 -23.75 -70.84
CA GLY A 729 -1.67 -23.50 -71.95
C GLY A 729 -2.85 -24.47 -72.08
N ILE A 730 -2.95 -25.48 -71.20
CA ILE A 730 -4.16 -26.33 -71.07
C ILE A 730 -4.89 -26.08 -69.75
N GLY A 731 -4.16 -26.00 -68.64
CA GLY A 731 -4.75 -25.94 -67.30
C GLY A 731 -4.97 -27.33 -66.71
N ILE A 732 -5.91 -27.43 -65.76
CA ILE A 732 -6.24 -28.67 -65.05
C ILE A 732 -7.16 -29.55 -65.90
N GLY A 733 -6.82 -30.82 -66.01
CA GLY A 733 -7.69 -31.85 -66.59
C GLY A 733 -7.87 -33.02 -65.62
N PHE A 734 -9.08 -33.56 -65.54
CA PHE A 734 -9.40 -34.73 -64.72
C PHE A 734 -10.09 -35.77 -65.58
N VAL A 735 -9.52 -36.97 -65.62
CA VAL A 735 -10.05 -38.11 -66.38
C VAL A 735 -10.32 -39.27 -65.43
N GLN A 736 -11.48 -39.90 -65.54
CA GLN A 736 -11.98 -40.92 -64.60
C GLN A 736 -12.67 -42.08 -65.33
N GLY A 737 -12.99 -43.15 -64.60
CA GLY A 737 -13.69 -44.33 -65.11
C GLY A 737 -13.08 -44.90 -66.40
N ASP A 738 -13.94 -45.35 -67.32
CA ASP A 738 -13.52 -45.96 -68.59
C ASP A 738 -12.63 -45.04 -69.44
N PHE A 739 -12.81 -43.71 -69.37
CA PHE A 739 -11.92 -42.78 -70.07
C PHE A 739 -10.52 -42.77 -69.46
N ARG A 740 -10.40 -42.92 -68.13
CA ARG A 740 -9.09 -43.05 -67.46
C ARG A 740 -8.42 -44.34 -67.87
N ASP A 741 -9.14 -45.45 -67.89
CA ASP A 741 -8.57 -46.74 -68.24
C ASP A 741 -8.02 -46.71 -69.67
N PHE A 742 -8.80 -46.20 -70.63
CA PHE A 742 -8.34 -45.98 -72.00
C PHE A 742 -7.14 -45.02 -72.07
N TYR A 743 -7.19 -43.92 -71.31
CA TYR A 743 -6.12 -42.93 -71.27
C TYR A 743 -4.79 -43.49 -70.76
N LEU A 744 -4.83 -44.27 -69.68
CA LEU A 744 -3.65 -44.91 -69.11
C LEU A 744 -3.13 -46.02 -70.02
N GLU A 745 -4.01 -46.84 -70.62
CA GLU A 745 -3.63 -47.86 -71.60
C GLU A 745 -2.93 -47.25 -72.83
N ALA A 746 -3.39 -46.07 -73.28
CA ALA A 746 -2.76 -45.35 -74.37
C ALA A 746 -1.36 -44.77 -74.02
N GLY A 747 -0.96 -44.77 -72.74
CA GLY A 747 0.30 -44.18 -72.26
C GLY A 747 0.15 -42.79 -71.64
N GLY A 748 -1.04 -42.41 -71.17
CA GLY A 748 -1.28 -41.20 -70.38
C GLY A 748 -0.95 -39.89 -71.12
N SER A 749 -0.35 -38.93 -70.40
CA SER A 749 -0.04 -37.60 -70.94
C SER A 749 1.06 -37.63 -72.00
N GLY A 750 1.92 -38.65 -71.94
CA GLY A 750 2.93 -38.95 -72.97
C GLY A 750 2.35 -39.55 -74.26
N SER A 751 1.08 -39.95 -74.27
CA SER A 751 0.45 -40.58 -75.44
C SER A 751 0.05 -39.62 -76.55
N TRP A 752 -0.45 -40.19 -77.65
CA TRP A 752 -1.05 -39.46 -78.77
C TRP A 752 -2.31 -38.65 -78.40
N LEU A 753 -2.94 -38.90 -77.24
CA LEU A 753 -4.04 -38.09 -76.73
C LEU A 753 -3.53 -36.73 -76.20
N GLY A 754 -2.37 -36.75 -75.53
CA GLY A 754 -1.83 -35.66 -74.73
C GLY A 754 -2.67 -35.37 -73.49
N HIS A 755 -2.35 -34.28 -72.79
CA HIS A 755 -3.04 -33.89 -71.54
C HIS A 755 -4.56 -33.66 -71.74
N PRO A 756 -5.44 -34.13 -70.83
CA PRO A 756 -6.87 -33.82 -70.85
C PRO A 756 -7.14 -32.32 -70.68
N ARG A 757 -8.21 -31.84 -71.32
CA ARG A 757 -8.73 -30.48 -71.20
C ARG A 757 -9.99 -30.46 -70.36
N GLY A 758 -9.87 -30.00 -69.11
CA GLY A 758 -11.00 -29.91 -68.19
C GLY A 758 -11.55 -31.27 -67.75
N TYR A 759 -12.76 -31.22 -67.22
CA TYR A 759 -13.53 -32.37 -66.74
C TYR A 759 -14.36 -33.00 -67.86
N GLU A 760 -14.85 -34.21 -67.62
CA GLU A 760 -15.79 -34.89 -68.52
C GLU A 760 -17.05 -34.05 -68.75
N ILE A 761 -17.46 -33.94 -70.01
CA ILE A 761 -18.65 -33.21 -70.42
C ILE A 761 -19.77 -34.22 -70.65
N ARG A 762 -20.82 -34.14 -69.83
CA ARG A 762 -22.04 -34.94 -69.98
C ARG A 762 -23.08 -34.19 -70.80
N SER A 763 -23.68 -34.87 -71.77
CA SER A 763 -24.76 -34.35 -72.62
C SER A 763 -25.91 -35.35 -72.72
N ALA A 764 -27.02 -34.94 -73.32
CA ALA A 764 -28.15 -35.83 -73.61
C ALA A 764 -27.78 -37.01 -74.54
N HIS A 765 -26.68 -36.90 -75.29
CA HIS A 765 -26.24 -37.88 -76.27
C HIS A 765 -25.16 -38.84 -75.74
N GLY A 766 -24.52 -38.50 -74.62
CA GLY A 766 -23.45 -39.29 -74.01
C GLY A 766 -22.43 -38.42 -73.27
N THR A 767 -21.35 -39.03 -72.80
CA THR A 767 -20.24 -38.36 -72.12
C THR A 767 -19.03 -38.27 -73.04
N ARG A 768 -18.32 -37.15 -73.00
CA ARG A 768 -17.08 -36.95 -73.76
C ARG A 768 -15.98 -36.34 -72.90
N GLN A 769 -14.74 -36.69 -73.20
CA GLN A 769 -13.54 -36.10 -72.60
C GLN A 769 -12.68 -35.49 -73.70
N GLU A 770 -12.35 -34.21 -73.56
CA GLU A 770 -11.42 -33.56 -74.47
C GLU A 770 -9.98 -33.73 -74.01
N PHE A 771 -9.08 -33.92 -74.96
CA PHE A 771 -7.62 -33.94 -74.77
C PHE A 771 -6.94 -32.93 -75.68
N ARG A 772 -5.64 -32.74 -75.51
CA ARG A 772 -4.83 -31.83 -76.34
C ARG A 772 -5.03 -32.15 -77.83
N HIS A 773 -4.90 -33.42 -78.20
CA HIS A 773 -4.84 -33.88 -79.60
C HIS A 773 -6.06 -34.67 -80.07
N ALA A 774 -6.94 -35.13 -79.15
CA ALA A 774 -8.12 -35.92 -79.47
C ALA A 774 -9.34 -35.55 -78.60
N THR A 775 -10.52 -36.03 -78.94
CA THR A 775 -11.70 -36.05 -78.05
C THR A 775 -12.24 -37.47 -78.02
N LEU A 776 -12.37 -38.03 -76.81
CA LEU A 776 -12.95 -39.35 -76.58
C LEU A 776 -14.45 -39.22 -76.28
N PHE A 777 -15.23 -40.20 -76.73
CA PHE A 777 -16.68 -40.29 -76.56
C PHE A 777 -17.04 -41.69 -76.07
N LYS A 778 -17.92 -41.78 -75.08
CA LYS A 778 -18.46 -43.05 -74.58
C LYS A 778 -19.81 -43.32 -75.23
N GLN A 779 -19.93 -44.41 -75.96
CA GLN A 779 -21.20 -44.81 -76.58
C GLN A 779 -22.17 -45.41 -75.55
N ARG A 780 -23.43 -45.56 -75.95
CA ARG A 780 -24.44 -46.28 -75.13
C ARG A 780 -24.06 -47.74 -74.87
N SER A 781 -23.31 -48.36 -75.77
CA SER A 781 -22.73 -49.71 -75.60
C SER A 781 -21.65 -49.78 -74.52
N GLY A 782 -21.11 -48.63 -74.08
CA GLY A 782 -19.93 -48.54 -73.23
C GLY A 782 -18.62 -48.40 -74.00
N GLU A 783 -18.62 -48.62 -75.33
CA GLU A 783 -17.43 -48.49 -76.17
C GLU A 783 -16.90 -47.06 -76.21
N ILE A 784 -15.58 -46.91 -76.11
CA ILE A 784 -14.89 -45.63 -76.25
C ILE A 784 -14.45 -45.44 -77.70
N VAL A 785 -14.97 -44.40 -78.35
CA VAL A 785 -14.56 -43.98 -79.69
C VAL A 785 -13.88 -42.62 -79.65
N PHE A 786 -12.99 -42.33 -80.60
CA PHE A 786 -12.21 -41.09 -80.61
C PHE A 786 -12.30 -40.32 -81.93
N VAL A 787 -12.24 -38.99 -81.83
CA VAL A 787 -12.10 -38.08 -82.98
C VAL A 787 -10.77 -37.33 -82.81
N LYS A 788 -9.91 -37.30 -83.84
CA LYS A 788 -8.61 -36.60 -83.81
C LYS A 788 -8.32 -35.88 -85.13
N GLY A 789 -7.16 -35.21 -85.21
CA GLY A 789 -6.67 -34.59 -86.44
C GLY A 789 -7.60 -33.55 -87.07
N ALA A 790 -7.60 -33.48 -88.40
CA ALA A 790 -8.40 -32.52 -89.17
C ALA A 790 -9.92 -32.76 -89.01
N ILE A 791 -10.35 -34.03 -88.93
CA ILE A 791 -11.76 -34.40 -88.71
C ILE A 791 -12.26 -33.78 -87.39
N ARG A 792 -11.46 -33.89 -86.31
CA ARG A 792 -11.79 -33.29 -85.01
C ARG A 792 -11.95 -31.78 -85.09
N SER A 793 -11.03 -31.09 -85.76
CA SER A 793 -11.07 -29.63 -85.87
C SER A 793 -12.39 -29.15 -86.48
N GLU A 794 -12.84 -29.79 -87.56
CA GLU A 794 -14.11 -29.44 -88.19
C GLU A 794 -15.33 -29.89 -87.38
N PHE A 795 -15.26 -31.09 -86.80
CA PHE A 795 -16.31 -31.61 -85.94
C PHE A 795 -16.59 -30.67 -84.76
N LEU A 796 -15.56 -30.24 -84.03
CA LEU A 796 -15.70 -29.27 -82.93
C LEU A 796 -16.16 -27.89 -83.44
N ARG A 797 -15.63 -27.40 -84.58
CA ARG A 797 -16.00 -26.11 -85.17
C ARG A 797 -17.49 -26.04 -85.56
N THR A 798 -18.10 -27.16 -85.91
CA THR A 798 -19.49 -27.24 -86.41
C THR A 798 -20.51 -27.65 -85.34
N GLY A 799 -20.18 -27.49 -84.07
CA GLY A 799 -21.09 -27.74 -82.94
C GLY A 799 -20.97 -29.13 -82.31
N ALA A 800 -19.90 -29.87 -82.62
CA ALA A 800 -19.60 -31.19 -82.08
C ALA A 800 -20.79 -32.16 -82.20
N GLU A 801 -21.09 -32.94 -81.16
CA GLU A 801 -22.15 -33.94 -81.14
C GLU A 801 -23.56 -33.36 -81.33
N ASN A 802 -23.75 -32.08 -81.01
CA ASN A 802 -25.02 -31.38 -81.19
C ASN A 802 -25.16 -30.78 -82.59
N GLY A 803 -24.07 -30.77 -83.36
CA GLY A 803 -23.97 -30.17 -84.67
C GLY A 803 -24.47 -31.06 -85.82
N ARG A 804 -24.02 -30.71 -87.03
CA ARG A 804 -24.39 -31.41 -88.27
C ARG A 804 -23.86 -32.85 -88.35
N PHE A 805 -22.82 -33.18 -87.59
CA PHE A 805 -22.21 -34.52 -87.59
C PHE A 805 -23.00 -35.51 -86.72
N GLY A 806 -23.56 -35.05 -85.59
CA GLY A 806 -24.14 -35.92 -84.57
C GLY A 806 -23.08 -36.66 -83.74
N TYR A 807 -23.49 -37.62 -82.91
CA TYR A 807 -22.57 -38.37 -82.05
C TYR A 807 -21.62 -39.27 -82.87
N PRO A 808 -20.33 -39.39 -82.54
CA PRO A 808 -19.42 -40.30 -83.23
C PRO A 808 -19.83 -41.77 -83.02
N ILE A 809 -19.89 -42.57 -84.09
CA ILE A 809 -20.26 -43.99 -84.00
C ILE A 809 -19.09 -44.95 -84.24
N SER A 810 -17.96 -44.46 -84.78
CA SER A 810 -16.72 -45.21 -84.90
C SER A 810 -15.53 -44.32 -84.52
N SER A 811 -14.40 -44.94 -84.17
CA SER A 811 -13.11 -44.27 -84.21
C SER A 811 -12.67 -44.04 -85.67
N GLU A 812 -11.70 -43.14 -85.87
CA GLU A 812 -11.11 -42.89 -87.18
C GLU A 812 -10.33 -44.12 -87.68
N GLU A 813 -10.69 -44.63 -88.86
CA GLU A 813 -10.07 -45.77 -89.53
C GLU A 813 -9.17 -45.29 -90.68
N SER A 814 -7.96 -45.85 -90.80
CA SER A 814 -7.10 -45.63 -91.96
C SER A 814 -7.49 -46.57 -93.08
N LEU A 815 -7.79 -46.02 -94.26
CA LEU A 815 -8.07 -46.79 -95.49
C LEU A 815 -6.81 -46.97 -96.37
N GLY A 816 -5.63 -46.58 -95.87
CA GLY A 816 -4.37 -46.54 -96.62
C GLY A 816 -4.12 -45.20 -97.33
N SER A 817 -2.87 -44.93 -97.71
CA SER A 817 -2.45 -43.68 -98.41
C SER A 817 -2.86 -42.37 -97.70
N ASP A 818 -2.70 -42.30 -96.37
CA ASP A 818 -3.11 -41.17 -95.52
C ASP A 818 -4.60 -40.78 -95.66
N THR A 819 -5.43 -41.70 -96.13
CA THR A 819 -6.89 -41.52 -96.20
C THR A 819 -7.53 -42.05 -94.94
N TYR A 820 -8.31 -41.21 -94.27
CA TYR A 820 -8.98 -41.55 -93.02
C TYR A 820 -10.48 -41.44 -93.17
N ARG A 821 -11.21 -42.41 -92.65
CA ARG A 821 -12.67 -42.44 -92.66
C ARG A 821 -13.20 -42.53 -91.23
N GLN A 822 -14.24 -41.76 -90.92
CA GLN A 822 -14.92 -41.82 -89.65
C GLN A 822 -16.41 -41.69 -89.81
N GLU A 823 -17.15 -42.53 -89.08
CA GLU A 823 -18.59 -42.50 -89.08
C GLU A 823 -19.15 -41.74 -87.86
N PHE A 824 -20.12 -40.88 -88.14
CA PHE A 824 -20.93 -40.19 -87.14
C PHE A 824 -22.40 -40.59 -87.32
N GLN A 825 -23.25 -40.17 -86.39
CA GLN A 825 -24.68 -40.48 -86.39
C GLN A 825 -25.40 -39.94 -87.62
N LYS A 826 -25.01 -38.75 -88.12
CA LYS A 826 -25.70 -38.07 -89.23
C LYS A 826 -24.88 -38.02 -90.52
N VAL A 827 -23.58 -38.33 -90.47
CA VAL A 827 -22.66 -38.21 -91.61
C VAL A 827 -21.57 -39.28 -91.60
N VAL A 828 -20.98 -39.54 -92.76
CA VAL A 828 -19.69 -40.22 -92.93
C VAL A 828 -18.69 -39.17 -93.40
N VAL A 829 -17.49 -39.17 -92.81
CA VAL A 829 -16.45 -38.20 -93.12
C VAL A 829 -15.23 -38.94 -93.64
N THR A 830 -14.72 -38.53 -94.80
CA THR A 830 -13.44 -39.00 -95.34
C THR A 830 -12.50 -37.81 -95.40
N TRP A 831 -11.27 -37.97 -94.90
CA TRP A 831 -10.21 -36.97 -94.99
C TRP A 831 -9.03 -37.51 -95.78
N THR A 832 -8.50 -36.69 -96.70
CA THR A 832 -7.22 -36.94 -97.37
C THR A 832 -6.35 -35.69 -97.35
N PRO A 833 -5.01 -35.81 -97.43
CA PRO A 833 -4.13 -34.66 -97.55
C PRO A 833 -4.41 -33.80 -98.79
N ALA A 834 -4.86 -34.42 -99.89
CA ALA A 834 -5.06 -33.75 -101.17
C ALA A 834 -6.44 -33.07 -101.30
N ALA A 835 -7.52 -33.70 -100.84
CA ALA A 835 -8.89 -33.22 -101.01
C ALA A 835 -9.47 -32.54 -99.77
N GLY A 836 -8.80 -32.64 -98.61
CA GLY A 836 -9.35 -32.15 -97.35
C GLY A 836 -10.51 -33.01 -96.83
N LEU A 837 -11.47 -32.37 -96.16
CA LEU A 837 -12.62 -33.05 -95.54
C LEU A 837 -13.79 -33.18 -96.51
N GLU A 838 -14.18 -34.41 -96.80
CA GLU A 838 -15.41 -34.74 -97.51
C GLU A 838 -16.46 -35.27 -96.53
N VAL A 839 -17.60 -34.60 -96.41
CA VAL A 839 -18.67 -34.93 -95.47
C VAL A 839 -19.91 -35.37 -96.24
N GLN A 840 -20.26 -36.65 -96.14
CA GLN A 840 -21.41 -37.25 -96.82
C GLN A 840 -22.55 -37.49 -95.80
N PRO A 841 -23.77 -36.98 -96.02
CA PRO A 841 -24.90 -37.21 -95.12
C PRO A 841 -25.34 -38.68 -95.12
N LYS A 842 -25.85 -39.14 -93.99
CA LYS A 842 -26.48 -40.46 -93.81
C LYS A 842 -28.00 -40.41 -93.96
#